data_AF-A0A7X5YC69-F1
#
_entry.id   AF-A0A7X5YC69-F1
#
_cell.length_a   1.000
_cell.length_b   1.000
_cell.length_c   1.000
_cell.angle_alpha   90.00
_cell.angle_beta   90.00
_cell.angle_gamma   90.00
#
_symmetry.space_group_name_H-M   'P 1'
#
loop_
_entity.id
_entity.type
_entity.pdbx_description
1 polymer ?
#
loop_
_entity_poly.entity_id
_entity_poly.type
_entity_poly.pdbx_seq_one_letter_code
_entity_poly.pdbx_strand_id
1 'polypeptide(L)'
;MKYRLLFIVCSLLCFSELWAGPGKVVVKGADQNVCVYNSSRGRGRACFAPEKGMKETVILLPEKECGDLFYLISGDRTSWIRVLPDETVTVDVRKKDWKFAGDSKAINRYLYQWTQKMFFGKPNALTYRVEMMFYQLPDRDKRIPDPKTFYTKEYMEWADRLVIACLRDLREAKIKDSKFIEEQEGRILFGWVELQMLNYQMVENKEEIPEKAYLFLDDFNFADAVFLKYPGADDILRIYFDMVDARGMIQYDNYNFLQRRAEMIENAEVREYYILQELDNIIRNQWLYQLDKVIASVENMVITQAGKEQLTGYKKQYQDLMASDVNQEGKKAVNISFKDVNDREWGLYMFKGKYVLIDVWATWCGPCKYQIPHLMRLEEEFEGRGIVFVSLSADKPADTQKWKDMVKEFGMKGICGIAPDAFNHAFFEKYKVKSIPRFILIDPDGNMVMTKARRPSDPVLKMQLEELLKQYDQKKTTIRGKMEGVADGTQVSVSHKIGMMTHTLGQAEVKDGRFELSFLLEKPEFINFSCYKIFFGNVWAKPGDRMVLEGNKPVYTGGEYELNNLLTELNTKYTDRWPGYGDDVFDQKRGKLSYDIYASIKNEIDASALQPEMKRMLTGYFQGVLLDKMYGRVATSKVIGKGFPRPIVKNGYSNAVLKLELLPELVNYPSWTDCVQELLYARLAAGMIKIQGRGSYITDMAAGLKSEKLRETYIMDQLRMEILRGHLLGIEDRIENARSMVKSPDNVALLSRMPEQAQKSLQEFKTVLPGTDLSGFSFENEKGKRVALSDFKGKYVFIDIWSTGCNPCVGEVPYIKDMEHRFAGKPITWVSISMDLNKKEWLDFLKEKGMNGIQLICNKGYKDPFPKQIALRGIPRFLLLDKEGKVIDFESLRPSNPVLGELLQLMLNKK
;
A
#
# COMPACT_ATOMS: atom_id res chain seq x y z
N MET A 1 70.63 -50.73 32.48
CA MET A 1 71.15 -50.98 31.12
C MET A 1 70.35 -52.11 30.46
N LYS A 2 69.08 -51.85 30.08
CA LYS A 2 68.20 -52.72 29.25
C LYS A 2 66.92 -51.97 28.82
N TYR A 3 67.02 -50.64 28.67
CA TYR A 3 65.94 -49.72 28.26
C TYR A 3 66.39 -48.72 27.18
N ARG A 4 67.44 -49.03 26.41
CA ARG A 4 67.97 -48.15 25.35
C ARG A 4 68.04 -48.78 23.95
N LEU A 5 67.72 -50.07 23.79
CA LEU A 5 67.67 -50.71 22.46
C LEU A 5 66.25 -50.88 21.90
N LEU A 6 65.20 -50.88 22.74
CA LEU A 6 63.82 -50.99 22.27
C LEU A 6 63.22 -49.65 21.79
N PHE A 7 63.82 -48.53 22.21
CA PHE A 7 63.35 -47.19 21.83
C PHE A 7 63.88 -46.73 20.46
N ILE A 8 64.92 -47.37 19.92
CA ILE A 8 65.50 -47.06 18.60
C ILE A 8 64.82 -47.87 17.48
N VAL A 9 64.16 -48.99 17.79
CA VAL A 9 63.42 -49.79 16.79
C VAL A 9 61.97 -49.33 16.65
N CYS A 10 61.35 -48.73 17.67
CA CYS A 10 60.01 -48.12 17.55
C CYS A 10 60.00 -46.65 17.10
N SER A 11 61.16 -46.00 16.98
CA SER A 11 61.27 -44.61 16.46
C SER A 11 61.74 -44.52 15.00
N LEU A 12 61.91 -45.67 14.31
CA LEU A 12 62.11 -45.78 12.86
C LEU A 12 60.84 -46.22 12.09
N LEU A 13 59.68 -46.24 12.77
CA LEU A 13 58.36 -46.45 12.12
C LEU A 13 57.43 -45.24 12.28
N CYS A 14 57.99 -44.03 12.43
CA CYS A 14 57.28 -42.80 12.12
C CYS A 14 57.70 -42.30 10.73
N PHE A 15 56.71 -41.94 9.93
CA PHE A 15 56.77 -41.33 8.59
C PHE A 15 57.05 -42.27 7.41
N SER A 16 56.03 -43.07 7.10
CA SER A 16 55.33 -42.81 5.84
C SER A 16 53.84 -42.89 6.12
N GLU A 17 53.20 -41.75 6.40
CA GLU A 17 51.88 -41.57 5.80
C GLU A 17 52.13 -41.78 4.31
N LEU A 18 51.68 -42.91 3.76
CA LEU A 18 51.48 -43.01 2.33
C LEU A 18 50.41 -41.97 2.02
N TRP A 19 50.85 -40.73 1.76
CA TRP A 19 50.00 -39.66 1.26
C TRP A 19 49.38 -40.21 -0.02
N ALA A 20 48.08 -40.46 0.01
CA ALA A 20 47.41 -40.95 -1.18
C ALA A 20 47.43 -39.83 -2.22
N GLY A 21 47.91 -40.13 -3.41
CA GLY A 21 48.00 -39.19 -4.52
C GLY A 21 46.63 -38.83 -5.10
N PRO A 22 46.58 -37.77 -5.93
CA PRO A 22 45.36 -37.38 -6.62
C PRO A 22 44.86 -38.53 -7.51
N GLY A 23 43.54 -38.71 -7.57
CA GLY A 23 42.92 -39.62 -8.53
C GLY A 23 43.12 -39.11 -9.96
N LYS A 24 43.20 -40.04 -10.93
CA LYS A 24 43.48 -39.71 -12.34
C LYS A 24 42.40 -40.26 -13.26
N VAL A 25 41.83 -39.41 -14.10
CA VAL A 25 40.92 -39.80 -15.18
C VAL A 25 41.62 -39.64 -16.52
N VAL A 26 41.71 -40.72 -17.30
CA VAL A 26 42.28 -40.73 -18.65
C VAL A 26 41.17 -40.98 -19.66
N VAL A 27 40.87 -39.98 -20.50
CA VAL A 27 39.81 -40.05 -21.51
C VAL A 27 40.43 -40.26 -22.90
N LYS A 28 40.03 -41.35 -23.57
CA LYS A 28 40.55 -41.75 -24.89
C LYS A 28 39.56 -41.44 -26.01
N GLY A 29 40.05 -40.74 -27.04
CA GLY A 29 39.32 -40.41 -28.27
C GLY A 29 38.17 -39.42 -28.07
N ALA A 30 38.40 -38.43 -27.23
CA ALA A 30 37.54 -37.26 -27.14
C ALA A 30 37.95 -36.24 -28.20
N ASP A 31 37.01 -35.84 -29.06
CA ASP A 31 37.30 -34.93 -30.17
C ASP A 31 37.08 -33.45 -29.79
N GLN A 32 36.29 -33.13 -28.76
CA GLN A 32 36.11 -31.79 -28.15
C GLN A 32 35.60 -31.84 -26.69
N ASN A 33 35.77 -30.74 -25.94
CA ASN A 33 35.27 -30.43 -24.58
C ASN A 33 35.12 -31.65 -23.63
N VAL A 34 36.18 -31.92 -22.86
CA VAL A 34 36.15 -32.91 -21.78
C VAL A 34 36.34 -32.21 -20.44
N CYS A 35 35.46 -32.53 -19.50
CA CYS A 35 35.56 -32.06 -18.13
C CYS A 35 34.95 -33.07 -17.17
N VAL A 36 35.44 -33.04 -15.94
CA VAL A 36 34.92 -33.80 -14.81
C VAL A 36 34.43 -32.81 -13.75
N TYR A 37 33.22 -33.00 -13.26
CA TYR A 37 32.62 -32.13 -12.23
C TYR A 37 32.30 -32.91 -10.99
N ASN A 38 32.65 -32.37 -9.82
CA ASN A 38 32.15 -32.89 -8.55
C ASN A 38 30.78 -32.24 -8.24
N SER A 39 29.72 -33.05 -8.27
CA SER A 39 28.35 -32.60 -7.98
C SER A 39 28.03 -32.57 -6.49
N SER A 40 28.83 -33.25 -5.66
CA SER A 40 28.48 -33.62 -4.28
C SER A 40 28.74 -32.48 -3.27
N ARG A 41 29.28 -31.34 -3.72
CA ARG A 41 29.75 -30.24 -2.85
C ARG A 41 29.01 -28.89 -3.00
N GLY A 42 27.78 -28.90 -3.52
CA GLY A 42 26.91 -27.71 -3.50
C GLY A 42 27.36 -26.54 -4.42
N ARG A 43 27.02 -25.29 -4.04
CA ARG A 43 27.09 -24.07 -4.88
C ARG A 43 28.51 -23.60 -5.30
N GLY A 44 29.56 -24.34 -4.99
CA GLY A 44 30.95 -24.08 -5.42
C GLY A 44 31.53 -25.22 -6.26
N ARG A 45 30.94 -25.50 -7.41
CA ARG A 45 31.28 -26.65 -8.27
C ARG A 45 32.73 -26.57 -8.77
N ALA A 46 33.56 -27.55 -8.43
CA ALA A 46 34.88 -27.70 -9.01
C ALA A 46 34.77 -28.38 -10.39
N CYS A 47 35.24 -27.67 -11.42
CA CYS A 47 35.38 -28.20 -12.77
C CYS A 47 36.84 -28.57 -13.00
N PHE A 48 37.09 -29.82 -13.36
CA PHE A 48 38.42 -30.33 -13.68
C PHE A 48 38.51 -30.52 -15.19
N ALA A 49 39.43 -29.80 -15.82
CA ALA A 49 39.69 -29.82 -17.26
C ALA A 49 41.09 -30.39 -17.52
N PRO A 50 41.33 -30.95 -18.71
CA PRO A 50 42.64 -31.50 -19.05
C PRO A 50 43.75 -30.46 -19.10
N GLU A 51 44.97 -30.88 -18.75
CA GLU A 51 46.17 -30.07 -18.99
C GLU A 51 46.42 -29.89 -20.50
N LYS A 52 46.75 -28.67 -20.93
CA LYS A 52 47.03 -28.37 -22.35
C LYS A 52 48.31 -29.08 -22.80
N GLY A 53 48.24 -29.88 -23.87
CA GLY A 53 49.41 -30.39 -24.60
C GLY A 53 49.69 -31.90 -24.54
N MET A 54 48.80 -32.73 -23.97
CA MET A 54 48.96 -34.19 -23.94
C MET A 54 48.27 -34.92 -25.11
N LYS A 55 48.84 -36.07 -25.55
CA LYS A 55 48.26 -36.97 -26.58
C LYS A 55 46.95 -37.65 -26.14
N GLU A 56 46.73 -37.77 -24.84
CA GLU A 56 45.50 -38.28 -24.22
C GLU A 56 45.01 -37.25 -23.21
N THR A 57 43.68 -37.12 -23.07
CA THR A 57 43.07 -36.16 -22.15
C THR A 57 43.15 -36.68 -20.72
N VAL A 58 44.07 -36.12 -19.93
CA VAL A 58 44.29 -36.50 -18.52
C VAL A 58 43.73 -35.43 -17.60
N ILE A 59 42.91 -35.83 -16.63
CA ILE A 59 42.29 -34.96 -15.63
C ILE A 59 42.68 -35.47 -14.24
N LEU A 60 43.24 -34.59 -13.41
CA LEU A 60 43.60 -34.88 -12.03
C LEU A 60 42.49 -34.43 -11.08
N LEU A 61 42.10 -35.31 -10.16
CA LEU A 61 41.10 -35.06 -9.14
C LEU A 61 41.79 -34.93 -7.77
N PRO A 62 41.50 -33.88 -6.99
CA PRO A 62 42.06 -33.74 -5.66
C PRO A 62 41.75 -34.96 -4.79
N GLU A 63 42.75 -35.43 -4.02
CA GLU A 63 42.62 -36.58 -3.10
C GLU A 63 41.36 -36.45 -2.22
N LYS A 64 41.14 -35.26 -1.64
CA LYS A 64 39.99 -34.96 -0.77
C LYS A 64 38.62 -35.12 -1.43
N GLU A 65 38.55 -35.15 -2.76
CA GLU A 65 37.32 -35.31 -3.55
C GLU A 65 37.20 -36.72 -4.13
N CYS A 66 38.27 -37.50 -4.12
CA CYS A 66 38.23 -38.89 -4.54
C CYS A 66 37.31 -39.69 -3.62
N GLY A 67 36.52 -40.60 -4.20
CA GLY A 67 35.42 -41.28 -3.52
C GLY A 67 34.06 -40.61 -3.71
N ASP A 68 33.99 -39.33 -4.11
CA ASP A 68 32.73 -38.67 -4.51
C ASP A 68 32.25 -39.21 -5.88
N LEU A 69 30.97 -38.96 -6.21
CA LEU A 69 30.48 -39.09 -7.58
C LEU A 69 30.82 -37.86 -8.40
N PHE A 70 31.36 -38.10 -9.59
CA PHE A 70 31.70 -37.07 -10.55
C PHE A 70 30.93 -37.24 -11.85
N TYR A 71 30.52 -36.13 -12.48
CA TYR A 71 30.02 -36.13 -13.84
C TYR A 71 31.18 -35.99 -14.82
N LEU A 72 31.40 -36.99 -15.67
CA LEU A 72 32.30 -36.93 -16.80
C LEU A 72 31.53 -36.56 -18.07
N ILE A 73 31.98 -35.51 -18.74
CA ILE A 73 31.43 -35.03 -20.01
C ILE A 73 32.46 -35.21 -21.11
N SER A 74 32.00 -35.67 -22.27
CA SER A 74 32.77 -35.66 -23.51
C SER A 74 31.85 -35.41 -24.69
N GLY A 75 31.96 -34.21 -25.28
CA GLY A 75 31.06 -33.76 -26.34
C GLY A 75 29.61 -33.65 -25.86
N ASP A 76 28.69 -34.32 -26.56
CA ASP A 76 27.25 -34.38 -26.26
C ASP A 76 26.86 -35.53 -25.31
N ARG A 77 27.84 -36.25 -24.77
CA ARG A 77 27.63 -37.44 -23.92
C ARG A 77 28.17 -37.20 -22.51
N THR A 78 27.46 -37.75 -21.54
CA THR A 78 27.81 -37.62 -20.13
C THR A 78 27.54 -38.92 -19.36
N SER A 79 28.30 -39.12 -18.29
CA SER A 79 28.17 -40.25 -17.37
C SER A 79 28.62 -39.86 -15.98
N TRP A 80 27.95 -40.39 -14.98
CA TRP A 80 28.55 -40.48 -13.65
C TRP A 80 29.76 -41.41 -13.66
N ILE A 81 30.79 -41.04 -12.90
CA ILE A 81 32.00 -41.82 -12.62
C ILE A 81 32.39 -41.66 -11.14
N ARG A 82 33.20 -42.59 -10.63
CA ARG A 82 33.82 -42.57 -9.31
C ARG A 82 35.29 -42.95 -9.44
N VAL A 83 36.15 -42.22 -8.73
CA VAL A 83 37.60 -42.41 -8.75
C VAL A 83 38.08 -42.42 -7.30
N LEU A 84 38.85 -43.43 -6.92
CA LEU A 84 39.45 -43.53 -5.59
C LEU A 84 40.81 -42.80 -5.53
N PRO A 85 41.31 -42.43 -4.33
CA PRO A 85 42.68 -41.93 -4.18
C PRO A 85 43.69 -42.88 -4.81
N ASP A 86 44.74 -42.34 -5.45
CA ASP A 86 45.74 -43.07 -6.26
C ASP A 86 45.24 -43.90 -7.44
N GLU A 87 43.93 -43.92 -7.71
CA GLU A 87 43.38 -44.70 -8.80
C GLU A 87 43.56 -43.99 -10.15
N THR A 88 43.92 -44.74 -11.19
CA THR A 88 43.77 -44.29 -12.58
C THR A 88 42.56 -44.96 -13.24
N VAL A 89 41.49 -44.20 -13.45
CA VAL A 89 40.33 -44.62 -14.26
C VAL A 89 40.55 -44.22 -15.71
N THR A 90 40.62 -45.19 -16.61
CA THR A 90 40.68 -44.95 -18.06
C THR A 90 39.33 -45.21 -18.69
N VAL A 91 38.85 -44.29 -19.54
CA VAL A 91 37.58 -44.39 -20.27
C VAL A 91 37.78 -44.14 -21.76
N ASP A 92 37.29 -45.05 -22.59
CA ASP A 92 37.25 -44.91 -24.05
C ASP A 92 35.86 -44.45 -24.50
N VAL A 93 35.80 -43.22 -25.03
CA VAL A 93 34.55 -42.54 -25.41
C VAL A 93 34.25 -42.61 -26.91
N ARG A 94 35.11 -43.25 -27.71
CA ARG A 94 34.95 -43.37 -29.17
C ARG A 94 33.72 -44.17 -29.58
N LYS A 95 33.31 -45.12 -28.73
CA LYS A 95 32.11 -45.94 -28.94
C LYS A 95 30.94 -45.35 -28.16
N LYS A 96 29.71 -45.66 -28.61
CA LYS A 96 28.48 -45.30 -27.90
C LYS A 96 28.55 -45.81 -26.45
N ASP A 97 28.83 -47.10 -26.27
CA ASP A 97 29.03 -47.70 -24.95
C ASP A 97 30.46 -47.47 -24.45
N TRP A 98 30.62 -46.57 -23.48
CA TRP A 98 31.92 -46.24 -22.90
C TRP A 98 32.55 -47.46 -22.24
N LYS A 99 33.86 -47.65 -22.48
CA LYS A 99 34.63 -48.76 -21.91
C LYS A 99 35.58 -48.26 -20.85
N PHE A 100 35.45 -48.80 -19.64
CA PHE A 100 36.24 -48.42 -18.47
C PHE A 100 37.31 -49.46 -18.12
N ALA A 101 38.47 -48.99 -17.70
CA ALA A 101 39.57 -49.75 -17.12
C ALA A 101 40.07 -49.03 -15.84
N GLY A 102 40.76 -49.77 -14.96
CA GLY A 102 41.08 -49.36 -13.59
C GLY A 102 40.43 -50.28 -12.55
N ASP A 103 40.65 -49.99 -11.28
CA ASP A 103 40.18 -50.82 -10.17
C ASP A 103 38.65 -50.69 -9.98
N SER A 104 38.13 -49.48 -10.15
CA SER A 104 36.71 -49.12 -10.11
C SER A 104 35.99 -49.35 -11.45
N LYS A 105 36.54 -50.13 -12.39
CA LYS A 105 35.94 -50.35 -13.72
C LYS A 105 34.53 -50.94 -13.69
N ALA A 106 34.21 -51.77 -12.70
CA ALA A 106 32.88 -52.36 -12.54
C ALA A 106 31.86 -51.31 -12.07
N ILE A 107 32.26 -50.50 -11.07
CA ILE A 107 31.49 -49.36 -10.56
C ILE A 107 31.21 -48.37 -11.69
N ASN A 108 32.24 -47.93 -12.41
CA ASN A 108 32.10 -46.94 -13.48
C ASN A 108 31.27 -47.45 -14.67
N ARG A 109 31.36 -48.74 -14.99
CA ARG A 109 30.49 -49.36 -16.00
C ARG A 109 29.03 -49.35 -15.57
N TYR A 110 28.75 -49.72 -14.33
CA TYR A 110 27.40 -49.67 -13.76
C TYR A 110 26.87 -48.23 -13.75
N LEU A 111 27.66 -47.27 -13.23
CA LEU A 111 27.28 -45.85 -13.19
C LEU A 111 26.97 -45.31 -14.58
N TYR A 112 27.72 -45.71 -15.60
CA TYR A 112 27.41 -45.37 -16.99
C TYR A 112 26.06 -45.92 -17.43
N GLN A 113 25.81 -47.22 -17.25
CA GLN A 113 24.54 -47.84 -17.65
C GLN A 113 23.35 -47.24 -16.90
N TRP A 114 23.51 -47.02 -15.59
CA TRP A 114 22.52 -46.35 -14.76
C TRP A 114 22.26 -44.92 -15.24
N THR A 115 23.31 -44.15 -15.54
CA THR A 115 23.16 -42.78 -16.07
C THR A 115 22.36 -42.79 -17.37
N GLN A 116 22.72 -43.66 -18.32
CA GLN A 116 22.01 -43.76 -19.60
C GLN A 116 20.56 -44.18 -19.41
N LYS A 117 20.24 -45.05 -18.45
CA LYS A 117 18.87 -45.51 -18.21
C LYS A 117 18.02 -44.46 -17.48
N MET A 118 18.51 -43.95 -16.35
CA MET A 118 17.77 -43.05 -15.46
C MET A 118 17.58 -41.67 -16.09
N PHE A 119 18.63 -41.12 -16.72
CA PHE A 119 18.62 -39.76 -17.23
C PHE A 119 18.35 -39.68 -18.73
N PHE A 120 18.65 -40.73 -19.51
CA PHE A 120 18.56 -40.65 -20.98
C PHE A 120 17.70 -41.75 -21.63
N GLY A 121 17.14 -42.67 -20.84
CA GLY A 121 16.37 -43.80 -21.35
C GLY A 121 15.01 -43.40 -21.95
N LYS A 122 14.40 -42.35 -21.39
CA LYS A 122 13.21 -41.66 -21.90
C LYS A 122 13.36 -40.18 -21.55
N PRO A 123 12.92 -39.22 -22.40
CA PRO A 123 12.92 -37.80 -22.04
C PRO A 123 12.18 -37.56 -20.73
N ASN A 124 12.87 -37.01 -19.73
CA ASN A 124 12.31 -36.82 -18.39
C ASN A 124 12.90 -35.57 -17.71
N ALA A 125 12.31 -35.15 -16.58
CA ALA A 125 12.70 -33.90 -15.94
C ALA A 125 14.13 -33.92 -15.35
N LEU A 126 14.67 -35.09 -14.98
CA LEU A 126 16.08 -35.20 -14.56
C LEU A 126 17.03 -34.94 -15.75
N THR A 127 16.67 -35.37 -16.96
CA THR A 127 17.43 -35.08 -18.19
C THR A 127 17.62 -33.57 -18.36
N TYR A 128 16.52 -32.81 -18.26
CA TYR A 128 16.54 -31.36 -18.39
C TYR A 128 17.45 -30.70 -17.38
N ARG A 129 17.38 -31.14 -16.11
CA ARG A 129 18.25 -30.64 -15.03
C ARG A 129 19.71 -30.90 -15.34
N VAL A 130 20.06 -32.09 -15.84
CA VAL A 130 21.43 -32.46 -16.23
C VAL A 130 21.92 -31.61 -17.39
N GLU A 131 21.14 -31.44 -18.45
CA GLU A 131 21.58 -30.66 -19.61
C GLU A 131 21.68 -29.16 -19.31
N MET A 132 20.75 -28.60 -18.51
CA MET A 132 20.79 -27.21 -18.06
C MET A 132 21.91 -26.93 -17.07
N MET A 133 22.34 -27.94 -16.29
CA MET A 133 23.54 -27.82 -15.44
C MET A 133 24.80 -27.49 -16.26
N PHE A 134 24.77 -27.76 -17.56
CA PHE A 134 25.86 -27.49 -18.50
C PHE A 134 25.44 -26.40 -19.48
N TYR A 135 25.16 -25.19 -18.95
CA TYR A 135 24.79 -23.97 -19.70
C TYR A 135 25.68 -23.66 -20.92
N GLN A 136 26.88 -24.24 -20.96
CA GLN A 136 27.84 -24.14 -22.05
C GLN A 136 27.49 -24.99 -23.30
N LEU A 137 26.53 -25.93 -23.20
CA LEU A 137 25.99 -26.61 -24.36
C LEU A 137 25.20 -25.62 -25.24
N PRO A 138 25.41 -25.60 -26.57
CA PRO A 138 24.60 -24.79 -27.47
C PRO A 138 23.11 -25.11 -27.32
N ASP A 139 22.22 -24.11 -27.39
CA ASP A 139 20.78 -24.31 -27.16
C ASP A 139 20.15 -25.35 -28.09
N ARG A 140 20.64 -25.45 -29.33
CA ARG A 140 20.21 -26.47 -30.31
C ARG A 140 20.49 -27.92 -29.89
N ASP A 141 21.42 -28.11 -28.96
CA ASP A 141 21.88 -29.43 -28.50
C ASP A 141 21.22 -29.81 -27.15
N LYS A 142 20.43 -28.91 -26.53
CA LYS A 142 19.64 -29.18 -25.33
C LYS A 142 18.35 -29.91 -25.70
N ARG A 143 18.07 -31.04 -25.05
CA ARG A 143 16.90 -31.89 -25.20
C ARG A 143 15.90 -31.61 -24.07
N ILE A 144 15.17 -30.51 -24.21
CA ILE A 144 14.13 -30.11 -23.27
C ILE A 144 12.93 -31.06 -23.42
N PRO A 145 12.51 -31.77 -22.36
CA PRO A 145 11.35 -32.65 -22.41
C PRO A 145 10.07 -31.83 -22.52
N ASP A 146 9.10 -32.32 -23.29
CA ASP A 146 7.76 -31.73 -23.42
C ASP A 146 6.90 -32.11 -22.21
N PRO A 147 6.45 -31.15 -21.37
CA PRO A 147 5.59 -31.42 -20.22
C PRO A 147 4.34 -32.24 -20.54
N LYS A 148 3.80 -32.15 -21.77
CA LYS A 148 2.62 -32.91 -22.21
C LYS A 148 2.83 -34.42 -22.24
N THR A 149 4.08 -34.86 -22.29
CA THR A 149 4.43 -36.28 -22.33
C THR A 149 4.48 -36.90 -20.93
N PHE A 150 4.60 -36.07 -19.90
CA PHE A 150 4.63 -36.50 -18.50
C PHE A 150 3.25 -36.98 -18.08
N TYR A 151 3.22 -37.89 -17.09
CA TYR A 151 2.00 -38.49 -16.54
C TYR A 151 1.07 -39.21 -17.55
N THR A 152 1.48 -39.38 -18.81
CA THR A 152 0.82 -40.33 -19.71
C THR A 152 0.93 -41.74 -19.12
N LYS A 153 -0.05 -42.61 -19.42
CA LYS A 153 -0.05 -44.01 -18.93
C LYS A 153 1.29 -44.71 -19.20
N GLU A 154 1.81 -44.58 -20.41
CA GLU A 154 3.09 -45.17 -20.82
C GLU A 154 4.29 -44.59 -20.04
N TYR A 155 4.28 -43.28 -19.74
CA TYR A 155 5.34 -42.64 -18.98
C TYR A 155 5.34 -43.08 -17.51
N MET A 156 4.16 -43.11 -16.87
CA MET A 156 4.04 -43.59 -15.48
C MET A 156 4.47 -45.05 -15.36
N GLU A 157 4.03 -45.91 -16.28
CA GLU A 157 4.47 -47.31 -16.31
C GLU A 157 5.98 -47.47 -16.51
N TRP A 158 6.61 -46.60 -17.31
CA TRP A 158 8.06 -46.56 -17.45
C TRP A 158 8.75 -46.14 -16.13
N ALA A 159 8.27 -45.07 -15.49
CA ALA A 159 8.82 -44.56 -14.25
C ALA A 159 8.70 -45.59 -13.11
N ASP A 160 7.56 -46.28 -12.98
CA ASP A 160 7.32 -47.31 -11.97
C ASP A 160 8.27 -48.50 -12.13
N ARG A 161 8.56 -48.91 -13.38
CA ARG A 161 9.48 -50.02 -13.68
C ARG A 161 10.95 -49.63 -13.56
N LEU A 162 11.28 -48.33 -13.53
CA LEU A 162 12.64 -47.81 -13.57
C LEU A 162 13.44 -48.23 -12.34
N VAL A 163 12.87 -48.09 -11.14
CA VAL A 163 13.51 -48.45 -9.86
C VAL A 163 13.85 -49.94 -9.83
N ILE A 164 12.88 -50.79 -10.16
CA ILE A 164 13.07 -52.25 -10.19
C ILE A 164 14.19 -52.63 -11.17
N ALA A 165 14.21 -52.01 -12.35
CA ALA A 165 15.24 -52.25 -13.35
C ALA A 165 16.63 -51.80 -12.88
N CYS A 166 16.75 -50.64 -12.24
CA CYS A 166 18.03 -50.14 -11.72
C CYS A 166 18.57 -51.00 -10.57
N LEU A 167 17.71 -51.43 -9.63
CA LEU A 167 18.10 -52.32 -8.53
C LEU A 167 18.51 -53.72 -9.01
N ARG A 168 17.87 -54.22 -10.08
CA ARG A 168 18.30 -55.47 -10.73
C ARG A 168 19.70 -55.30 -11.34
N ASP A 169 19.93 -54.25 -12.13
CA ASP A 169 21.22 -53.98 -12.75
C ASP A 169 22.35 -53.82 -11.72
N LEU A 170 22.08 -53.16 -10.58
CA LEU A 170 23.05 -53.01 -9.50
C LEU A 170 23.49 -54.35 -8.92
N ARG A 171 22.53 -55.28 -8.70
CA ARG A 171 22.81 -56.64 -8.24
C ARG A 171 23.59 -57.46 -9.27
N GLU A 172 23.24 -57.32 -10.55
CA GLU A 172 23.90 -58.04 -11.65
C GLU A 172 25.31 -57.51 -11.98
N ALA A 173 25.63 -56.28 -11.57
CA ALA A 173 26.95 -55.66 -11.78
C ALA A 173 28.08 -56.32 -10.98
N LYS A 174 27.77 -57.19 -10.00
CA LYS A 174 28.75 -57.93 -9.16
C LYS A 174 29.81 -57.03 -8.50
N ILE A 175 29.40 -55.84 -8.07
CA ILE A 175 30.26 -54.89 -7.35
C ILE A 175 30.54 -55.45 -5.94
N LYS A 176 31.79 -55.38 -5.48
CA LYS A 176 32.19 -55.89 -4.15
C LYS A 176 32.09 -54.87 -3.02
N ASP A 177 32.04 -53.58 -3.37
CA ASP A 177 31.94 -52.49 -2.40
C ASP A 177 30.50 -52.41 -1.86
N SER A 178 30.28 -52.97 -0.68
CA SER A 178 28.99 -52.95 0.02
C SER A 178 28.51 -51.54 0.35
N LYS A 179 29.43 -50.61 0.66
CA LYS A 179 29.06 -49.22 0.98
C LYS A 179 28.57 -48.49 -0.26
N PHE A 180 29.22 -48.73 -1.40
CA PHE A 180 28.74 -48.22 -2.68
C PHE A 180 27.35 -48.77 -3.04
N ILE A 181 27.10 -50.07 -2.79
CA ILE A 181 25.80 -50.68 -3.07
C ILE A 181 24.70 -50.00 -2.25
N GLU A 182 24.88 -49.91 -0.93
CA GLU A 182 23.93 -49.25 -0.01
C GLU A 182 23.68 -47.78 -0.42
N GLU A 183 24.75 -47.04 -0.73
CA GLU A 183 24.66 -45.66 -1.23
C GLU A 183 23.84 -45.58 -2.54
N GLN A 184 24.04 -46.53 -3.45
CA GLN A 184 23.32 -46.53 -4.73
C GLN A 184 21.87 -46.98 -4.62
N GLU A 185 21.53 -47.89 -3.71
CA GLU A 185 20.13 -48.24 -3.45
C GLU A 185 19.34 -47.01 -3.01
N GLY A 186 19.92 -46.21 -2.09
CA GLY A 186 19.35 -44.92 -1.70
C GLY A 186 19.24 -43.94 -2.88
N ARG A 187 20.28 -43.80 -3.70
CA ARG A 187 20.26 -42.90 -4.87
C ARG A 187 19.23 -43.30 -5.93
N ILE A 188 18.98 -44.58 -6.13
CA ILE A 188 17.93 -45.04 -7.06
C ILE A 188 16.56 -44.63 -6.54
N LEU A 189 16.28 -44.86 -5.25
CA LEU A 189 14.99 -44.49 -4.63
C LEU A 189 14.78 -42.98 -4.64
N PHE A 190 15.72 -42.20 -4.10
CA PHE A 190 15.59 -40.75 -4.03
C PHE A 190 15.66 -40.09 -5.41
N GLY A 191 16.38 -40.68 -6.37
CA GLY A 191 16.36 -40.23 -7.76
C GLY A 191 14.99 -40.43 -8.42
N TRP A 192 14.26 -41.50 -8.08
CA TRP A 192 12.89 -41.67 -8.54
C TRP A 192 11.93 -40.67 -7.88
N VAL A 193 12.09 -40.40 -6.59
CA VAL A 193 11.31 -39.36 -5.90
C VAL A 193 11.59 -37.98 -6.53
N GLU A 194 12.86 -37.63 -6.74
CA GLU A 194 13.25 -36.38 -7.40
C GLU A 194 12.65 -36.29 -8.81
N LEU A 195 12.61 -37.39 -9.56
CA LEU A 195 11.94 -37.43 -10.86
C LEU A 195 10.47 -37.06 -10.75
N GLN A 196 9.72 -37.62 -9.78
CA GLN A 196 8.31 -37.27 -9.58
C GLN A 196 8.14 -35.78 -9.25
N MET A 197 8.98 -35.25 -8.36
CA MET A 197 8.97 -33.83 -7.95
C MET A 197 9.25 -32.89 -9.11
N LEU A 198 10.27 -33.17 -9.91
CA LEU A 198 10.64 -32.31 -11.04
C LEU A 198 9.61 -32.41 -12.17
N ASN A 199 8.99 -33.57 -12.39
CA ASN A 199 7.87 -33.68 -13.33
C ASN A 199 6.72 -32.76 -12.90
N TYR A 200 6.38 -32.74 -11.61
CA TYR A 200 5.32 -31.89 -11.05
C TYR A 200 5.61 -30.42 -11.34
N GLN A 201 6.82 -29.93 -11.02
CA GLN A 201 7.21 -28.53 -11.28
C GLN A 201 7.14 -28.11 -12.75
N MET A 202 7.37 -29.04 -13.68
CA MET A 202 7.29 -28.74 -15.10
C MET A 202 5.84 -28.65 -15.62
N VAL A 203 4.89 -29.25 -14.89
CA VAL A 203 3.50 -29.49 -15.32
C VAL A 203 2.46 -28.68 -14.56
N GLU A 204 2.67 -28.36 -13.27
CA GLU A 204 1.66 -27.83 -12.31
C GLU A 204 0.86 -26.60 -12.77
N ASN A 205 1.38 -25.83 -13.73
CA ASN A 205 0.73 -24.64 -14.29
C ASN A 205 0.42 -24.75 -15.79
N LYS A 206 0.55 -25.93 -16.38
CA LYS A 206 0.46 -26.15 -17.84
C LYS A 206 -0.54 -27.22 -18.23
N GLU A 207 -0.59 -28.33 -17.48
CA GLU A 207 -1.48 -29.45 -17.76
C GLU A 207 -2.11 -29.96 -16.46
N GLU A 208 -3.21 -30.70 -16.59
CA GLU A 208 -3.86 -31.37 -15.47
C GLU A 208 -3.01 -32.57 -15.00
N ILE A 209 -2.76 -32.64 -13.69
CA ILE A 209 -1.97 -33.73 -13.09
C ILE A 209 -2.95 -34.80 -12.57
N PRO A 210 -2.89 -36.04 -13.07
CA PRO A 210 -3.82 -37.09 -12.64
C PRO A 210 -3.57 -37.51 -11.19
N GLU A 211 -4.64 -37.89 -10.48
CA GLU A 211 -4.58 -38.29 -9.06
C GLU A 211 -3.54 -39.39 -8.79
N LYS A 212 -3.37 -40.33 -9.72
CA LYS A 212 -2.37 -41.40 -9.62
C LYS A 212 -0.94 -40.88 -9.41
N ALA A 213 -0.61 -39.69 -9.93
CA ALA A 213 0.70 -39.08 -9.79
C ALA A 213 1.04 -38.71 -8.33
N TYR A 214 0.03 -38.57 -7.47
CA TYR A 214 0.22 -38.18 -6.07
C TYR A 214 0.23 -39.36 -5.09
N LEU A 215 -0.13 -40.58 -5.53
CA LEU A 215 -0.31 -41.72 -4.62
C LEU A 215 0.93 -42.06 -3.80
N PHE A 216 2.13 -41.83 -4.34
CA PHE A 216 3.37 -42.10 -3.61
C PHE A 216 3.57 -41.21 -2.37
N LEU A 217 2.87 -40.07 -2.29
CA LEU A 217 2.89 -39.19 -1.10
C LEU A 217 2.23 -39.85 0.11
N ASP A 218 1.35 -40.83 -0.09
CA ASP A 218 0.68 -41.53 1.00
C ASP A 218 1.63 -42.47 1.76
N ASP A 219 2.67 -42.96 1.09
CA ASP A 219 3.64 -43.92 1.63
C ASP A 219 5.01 -43.31 1.96
N PHE A 220 5.39 -42.19 1.34
CA PHE A 220 6.73 -41.61 1.48
C PHE A 220 6.79 -40.56 2.60
N ASN A 221 7.48 -40.87 3.70
CA ASN A 221 7.47 -40.06 4.93
C ASN A 221 8.86 -39.74 5.51
N PHE A 222 9.93 -39.90 4.71
CA PHE A 222 11.31 -39.59 5.11
C PHE A 222 11.79 -40.29 6.40
N ALA A 223 11.54 -41.58 6.54
CA ALA A 223 11.92 -42.37 7.73
C ALA A 223 13.44 -42.52 7.98
N ASP A 224 14.29 -42.32 6.97
CA ASP A 224 15.74 -42.58 7.05
C ASP A 224 16.59 -41.31 6.89
N ALA A 225 17.48 -41.04 7.86
CA ALA A 225 18.41 -39.92 7.85
C ALA A 225 19.46 -40.00 6.71
N VAL A 226 19.67 -41.17 6.10
CA VAL A 226 20.50 -41.32 4.88
C VAL A 226 20.01 -40.40 3.77
N PHE A 227 18.73 -40.03 3.73
CA PHE A 227 18.16 -39.03 2.82
C PHE A 227 18.95 -37.72 2.81
N LEU A 228 19.43 -37.24 3.96
CA LEU A 228 20.19 -35.98 4.04
C LEU A 228 21.53 -36.01 3.31
N LYS A 229 22.03 -37.20 2.97
CA LYS A 229 23.24 -37.37 2.14
C LYS A 229 22.95 -37.27 0.64
N TYR A 230 21.67 -37.25 0.24
CA TYR A 230 21.28 -37.11 -1.15
C TYR A 230 21.48 -35.66 -1.63
N PRO A 231 22.23 -35.40 -2.72
CA PRO A 231 22.51 -34.03 -3.17
C PRO A 231 21.28 -33.17 -3.51
N GLY A 232 20.13 -33.79 -3.78
CA GLY A 232 18.86 -33.12 -4.08
C GLY A 232 17.89 -33.04 -2.90
N ALA A 233 18.32 -33.33 -1.67
CA ALA A 233 17.44 -33.40 -0.50
C ALA A 233 16.61 -32.13 -0.28
N ASP A 234 17.21 -30.94 -0.44
CA ASP A 234 16.53 -29.65 -0.31
C ASP A 234 15.37 -29.48 -1.31
N ASP A 235 15.61 -29.82 -2.57
CA ASP A 235 14.59 -29.70 -3.61
C ASP A 235 13.49 -30.74 -3.40
N ILE A 236 13.84 -31.96 -3.02
CA ILE A 236 12.85 -32.99 -2.72
C ILE A 236 11.95 -32.54 -1.57
N LEU A 237 12.50 -32.08 -0.44
CA LEU A 237 11.70 -31.61 0.70
C LEU A 237 10.75 -30.48 0.30
N ARG A 238 11.29 -29.46 -0.38
CA ARG A 238 10.50 -28.30 -0.79
C ARG A 238 9.35 -28.69 -1.73
N ILE A 239 9.65 -29.44 -2.79
CA ILE A 239 8.66 -29.79 -3.81
C ILE A 239 7.67 -30.82 -3.29
N TYR A 240 8.12 -31.74 -2.42
CA TYR A 240 7.24 -32.69 -1.74
C TYR A 240 6.13 -31.95 -1.01
N PHE A 241 6.48 -30.91 -0.24
CA PHE A 241 5.46 -30.13 0.46
C PHE A 241 4.65 -29.21 -0.46
N ASP A 242 5.19 -28.75 -1.58
CA ASP A 242 4.39 -28.07 -2.62
C ASP A 242 3.31 -29.04 -3.17
N MET A 243 3.64 -30.31 -3.41
CA MET A 243 2.68 -31.33 -3.88
C MET A 243 1.65 -31.73 -2.81
N VAL A 244 2.09 -31.92 -1.56
CA VAL A 244 1.21 -32.19 -0.40
C VAL A 244 0.16 -31.11 -0.25
N ASP A 245 0.56 -29.84 -0.41
CA ASP A 245 -0.32 -28.69 -0.30
C ASP A 245 -1.27 -28.58 -1.49
N ALA A 246 -0.77 -28.82 -2.71
CA ALA A 246 -1.60 -28.84 -3.92
C ALA A 246 -2.69 -29.92 -3.87
N ARG A 247 -2.41 -31.07 -3.24
CA ARG A 247 -3.40 -32.14 -2.99
C ARG A 247 -4.30 -31.87 -1.78
N GLY A 248 -3.98 -30.89 -0.94
CA GLY A 248 -4.74 -30.58 0.27
C GLY A 248 -4.68 -31.67 1.34
N MET A 249 -3.59 -32.44 1.42
CA MET A 249 -3.44 -33.56 2.37
C MET A 249 -3.36 -33.10 3.83
N ILE A 250 -2.92 -31.88 4.07
CA ILE A 250 -2.80 -31.28 5.41
C ILE A 250 -3.58 -29.97 5.50
N GLN A 251 -4.16 -29.72 6.67
CA GLN A 251 -4.86 -28.49 7.01
C GLN A 251 -4.02 -27.69 8.01
N TYR A 252 -3.80 -26.41 7.69
CA TYR A 252 -2.97 -25.50 8.47
C TYR A 252 -3.40 -24.04 8.26
N ASP A 253 -2.88 -23.15 9.11
CA ASP A 253 -3.05 -21.69 9.02
C ASP A 253 -1.70 -21.01 8.69
N ASN A 254 -1.71 -19.67 8.65
CA ASN A 254 -0.53 -18.92 8.23
C ASN A 254 0.69 -19.03 9.17
N TYR A 255 0.52 -19.48 10.41
CA TYR A 255 1.63 -19.59 11.35
C TYR A 255 2.00 -21.03 11.72
N ASN A 256 1.08 -22.01 11.65
CA ASN A 256 1.40 -23.41 11.95
C ASN A 256 1.76 -24.26 10.72
N PHE A 257 1.73 -23.72 9.48
CA PHE A 257 2.05 -24.48 8.26
C PHE A 257 3.36 -25.28 8.34
N LEU A 258 4.43 -24.67 8.91
CA LEU A 258 5.72 -25.33 9.01
C LEU A 258 5.70 -26.51 9.99
N GLN A 259 4.99 -26.35 11.11
CA GLN A 259 4.76 -27.43 12.07
C GLN A 259 4.00 -28.59 11.41
N ARG A 260 2.92 -28.30 10.69
CA ARG A 260 2.05 -29.33 10.07
C ARG A 260 2.77 -30.09 8.97
N ARG A 261 3.62 -29.41 8.19
CA ARG A 261 4.52 -30.05 7.22
C ARG A 261 5.57 -30.91 7.93
N ALA A 262 6.23 -30.38 8.97
CA ALA A 262 7.25 -31.10 9.73
C ALA A 262 6.71 -32.37 10.42
N GLU A 263 5.45 -32.39 10.86
CA GLU A 263 4.77 -33.56 11.43
C GLU A 263 4.69 -34.75 10.46
N MET A 264 4.76 -34.52 9.14
CA MET A 264 4.77 -35.58 8.13
C MET A 264 6.14 -36.25 7.94
N ILE A 265 7.21 -35.68 8.49
CA ILE A 265 8.57 -36.22 8.39
C ILE A 265 8.79 -37.15 9.58
N GLU A 266 8.89 -38.46 9.35
CA GLU A 266 9.02 -39.45 10.42
C GLU A 266 10.35 -39.31 11.18
N ASN A 267 11.47 -39.18 10.45
CA ASN A 267 12.80 -39.09 11.05
C ASN A 267 13.05 -37.71 11.70
N ALA A 268 13.46 -37.70 12.97
CA ALA A 268 13.68 -36.45 13.72
C ALA A 268 14.84 -35.59 13.17
N GLU A 269 15.90 -36.19 12.63
CA GLU A 269 17.03 -35.43 12.05
C GLU A 269 16.63 -34.76 10.74
N VAL A 270 15.91 -35.48 9.88
CA VAL A 270 15.36 -34.92 8.63
C VAL A 270 14.35 -33.82 8.95
N ARG A 271 13.54 -34.00 10.00
CA ARG A 271 12.52 -33.03 10.43
C ARG A 271 13.17 -31.74 10.91
N GLU A 272 14.16 -31.86 11.80
CA GLU A 272 14.91 -30.70 12.28
C GLU A 272 15.61 -29.97 11.14
N TYR A 273 16.26 -30.71 10.22
CA TYR A 273 16.90 -30.14 9.04
C TYR A 273 15.91 -29.33 8.20
N TYR A 274 14.74 -29.90 7.88
CA TYR A 274 13.68 -29.23 7.13
C TYR A 274 13.21 -27.93 7.81
N ILE A 275 12.94 -27.99 9.12
CA ILE A 275 12.51 -26.81 9.90
C ILE A 275 13.55 -25.70 9.79
N LEU A 276 14.82 -26.01 10.05
CA LEU A 276 15.89 -25.00 10.06
C LEU A 276 16.12 -24.41 8.66
N GLN A 277 16.07 -25.23 7.60
CA GLN A 277 16.17 -24.76 6.21
C GLN A 277 15.01 -23.82 5.83
N GLU A 278 13.78 -24.16 6.20
CA GLU A 278 12.63 -23.31 5.90
C GLU A 278 12.66 -21.99 6.69
N LEU A 279 13.06 -22.02 7.96
CA LEU A 279 13.26 -20.79 8.75
C LEU A 279 14.36 -19.91 8.16
N ASP A 280 15.49 -20.49 7.72
CA ASP A 280 16.54 -19.76 7.00
C ASP A 280 16.00 -19.13 5.70
N ASN A 281 15.20 -19.88 4.94
CA ASN A 281 14.56 -19.40 3.73
C ASN A 281 13.62 -18.21 4.02
N ILE A 282 12.78 -18.31 5.04
CA ILE A 282 11.86 -17.24 5.47
C ILE A 282 12.64 -15.99 5.87
N ILE A 283 13.70 -16.12 6.68
CA ILE A 283 14.53 -15.00 7.13
C ILE A 283 15.26 -14.34 5.95
N ARG A 284 15.89 -15.13 5.06
CA ARG A 284 16.62 -14.59 3.90
C ARG A 284 15.70 -13.84 2.94
N ASN A 285 14.49 -14.33 2.72
CA ASN A 285 13.49 -13.63 1.91
C ASN A 285 12.79 -12.49 2.67
N GLN A 286 12.95 -12.44 4.00
CA GLN A 286 12.30 -11.52 4.92
C GLN A 286 10.78 -11.59 4.84
N TRP A 287 10.23 -12.81 4.89
CA TRP A 287 8.78 -13.02 5.04
C TRP A 287 8.41 -12.94 6.51
N LEU A 288 8.36 -11.70 7.03
CA LEU A 288 8.35 -11.44 8.48
C LEU A 288 6.99 -11.54 9.15
N TYR A 289 5.89 -11.51 8.40
CA TYR A 289 4.54 -11.48 8.95
C TYR A 289 4.27 -12.68 9.88
N GLN A 290 4.09 -12.40 11.17
CA GLN A 290 3.88 -13.37 12.27
C GLN A 290 4.98 -14.44 12.40
N LEU A 291 6.23 -14.13 12.01
CA LEU A 291 7.33 -15.09 12.06
C LEU A 291 7.66 -15.58 13.48
N ASP A 292 7.43 -14.77 14.52
CA ASP A 292 7.53 -15.21 15.92
C ASP A 292 6.61 -16.39 16.23
N LYS A 293 5.38 -16.38 15.72
CA LYS A 293 4.43 -17.50 15.90
C LYS A 293 4.84 -18.72 15.10
N VAL A 294 5.35 -18.54 13.88
CA VAL A 294 5.89 -19.63 13.07
C VAL A 294 7.03 -20.31 13.80
N ILE A 295 8.01 -19.55 14.31
CA ILE A 295 9.13 -20.08 15.09
C ILE A 295 8.64 -20.81 16.35
N ALA A 296 7.70 -20.22 17.09
CA ALA A 296 7.16 -20.82 18.31
C ALA A 296 6.46 -22.16 18.04
N SER A 297 5.79 -22.32 16.88
CA SER A 297 5.08 -23.56 16.52
C SER A 297 5.99 -24.78 16.35
N VAL A 298 7.27 -24.57 16.03
CA VAL A 298 8.25 -25.63 15.71
C VAL A 298 9.38 -25.76 16.73
N GLU A 299 9.42 -24.89 17.74
CA GLU A 299 10.54 -24.83 18.70
C GLU A 299 10.79 -26.16 19.42
N ASN A 300 9.72 -26.86 19.80
CA ASN A 300 9.81 -28.16 20.48
C ASN A 300 10.25 -29.31 19.56
N MET A 301 10.29 -29.09 18.23
CA MET A 301 10.73 -30.09 17.24
C MET A 301 12.21 -29.96 16.89
N VAL A 302 12.89 -28.90 17.36
CA VAL A 302 14.34 -28.71 17.22
C VAL A 302 15.02 -29.24 18.47
N ILE A 303 15.65 -30.41 18.34
CA ILE A 303 16.14 -31.23 19.45
C ILE A 303 17.64 -31.10 19.67
N THR A 304 18.44 -30.93 18.62
CA THR A 304 19.90 -30.85 18.74
C THR A 304 20.34 -29.49 19.30
N GLN A 305 21.49 -29.48 19.98
CA GLN A 305 22.06 -28.25 20.53
C GLN A 305 22.42 -27.25 19.40
N ALA A 306 22.99 -27.75 18.30
CA ALA A 306 23.31 -26.93 17.14
C ALA A 306 22.06 -26.33 16.49
N GLY A 307 20.98 -27.11 16.37
CA GLY A 307 19.69 -26.63 15.87
C GLY A 307 19.08 -25.55 16.76
N LYS A 308 19.13 -25.72 18.09
CA LYS A 308 18.64 -24.71 19.05
C LYS A 308 19.43 -23.40 18.99
N GLU A 309 20.75 -23.48 18.77
CA GLU A 309 21.60 -22.32 18.54
C GLU A 309 21.22 -21.58 17.26
N GLN A 310 20.97 -22.29 16.15
CA GLN A 310 20.47 -21.71 14.91
C GLN A 310 19.10 -21.05 15.10
N LEU A 311 18.16 -21.73 15.78
CA LEU A 311 16.83 -21.20 16.08
C LEU A 311 16.90 -19.90 16.89
N THR A 312 17.79 -19.85 17.88
CA THR A 312 18.08 -18.64 18.66
C THR A 312 18.63 -17.53 17.77
N GLY A 313 19.52 -17.88 16.83
CA GLY A 313 20.01 -16.97 15.79
C GLY A 313 18.89 -16.38 14.93
N TYR A 314 17.94 -17.21 14.46
CA TYR A 314 16.79 -16.74 13.67
C TYR A 314 15.85 -15.84 14.47
N LYS A 315 15.57 -16.18 15.75
CA LYS A 315 14.80 -15.31 16.66
C LYS A 315 15.44 -13.94 16.80
N LYS A 316 16.76 -13.89 16.99
CA LYS A 316 17.51 -12.64 17.09
C LYS A 316 17.47 -11.85 15.78
N GLN A 317 17.71 -12.50 14.64
CA GLN A 317 17.64 -11.86 13.32
C GLN A 317 16.26 -11.27 13.03
N TYR A 318 15.18 -11.97 13.39
CA TYR A 318 13.83 -11.44 13.30
C TYR A 318 13.64 -10.20 14.16
N GLN A 319 14.05 -10.24 15.44
CA GLN A 319 13.98 -9.10 16.35
C GLN A 319 14.75 -7.89 15.82
N ASP A 320 15.98 -8.11 15.33
CA ASP A 320 16.83 -7.07 14.75
C ASP A 320 16.21 -6.46 13.49
N LEU A 321 15.59 -7.28 12.63
CA LEU A 321 14.88 -6.80 11.44
C LEU A 321 13.64 -5.97 11.80
N MET A 322 12.85 -6.42 12.79
CA MET A 322 11.65 -5.72 13.23
C MET A 322 11.98 -4.38 13.91
N ALA A 323 13.08 -4.31 14.67
CA ALA A 323 13.54 -3.12 15.36
C ALA A 323 14.33 -2.13 14.47
N SER A 324 14.72 -2.54 13.27
CA SER A 324 15.49 -1.70 12.35
C SER A 324 14.71 -0.48 11.88
N ASP A 325 15.35 0.70 11.81
CA ASP A 325 14.77 1.90 11.17
C ASP A 325 14.38 1.69 9.71
N VAL A 326 15.01 0.70 9.06
CA VAL A 326 14.70 0.27 7.69
C VAL A 326 13.33 -0.39 7.60
N ASN A 327 12.85 -1.03 8.67
CA ASN A 327 11.51 -1.60 8.69
C ASN A 327 10.47 -0.50 8.45
N GLN A 328 9.67 -0.68 7.41
CA GLN A 328 8.61 0.27 7.06
C GLN A 328 7.23 -0.24 7.48
N GLU A 329 7.10 -1.45 8.01
CA GLU A 329 5.82 -2.01 8.46
C GLU A 329 5.22 -1.13 9.56
N GLY A 330 3.90 -0.89 9.47
CA GLY A 330 3.16 0.07 10.28
C GLY A 330 3.32 1.55 9.88
N LYS A 331 4.32 1.91 9.07
CA LYS A 331 4.54 3.29 8.60
C LYS A 331 3.68 3.59 7.35
N LYS A 332 3.31 4.85 7.15
CA LYS A 332 2.59 5.30 5.95
C LYS A 332 3.37 5.00 4.67
N ALA A 333 2.67 4.41 3.69
CA ALA A 333 3.22 4.17 2.37
C ALA A 333 3.49 5.49 1.63
N VAL A 334 4.58 5.55 0.87
CA VAL A 334 4.83 6.66 -0.05
C VAL A 334 3.90 6.51 -1.23
N ASN A 335 3.16 7.57 -1.54
CA ASN A 335 2.31 7.59 -2.70
C ASN A 335 3.14 7.45 -3.99
N ILE A 336 2.69 6.60 -4.90
CA ILE A 336 3.19 6.51 -6.27
C ILE A 336 2.00 6.70 -7.20
N SER A 337 2.18 7.50 -8.25
CA SER A 337 1.24 7.62 -9.37
C SER A 337 1.83 6.95 -10.60
N PHE A 338 0.99 6.27 -11.38
CA PHE A 338 1.39 5.53 -12.57
C PHE A 338 0.25 5.49 -13.60
N LYS A 339 0.59 5.15 -14.85
CA LYS A 339 -0.40 4.96 -15.93
C LYS A 339 -0.63 3.48 -16.17
N ASP A 340 -1.89 3.10 -16.39
CA ASP A 340 -2.24 1.75 -16.81
C ASP A 340 -2.12 1.53 -18.33
N VAL A 341 -2.45 0.32 -18.79
CA VAL A 341 -2.41 -0.06 -20.21
C VAL A 341 -3.29 0.81 -21.12
N ASN A 342 -4.32 1.45 -20.56
CA ASN A 342 -5.26 2.35 -21.24
C ASN A 342 -4.93 3.84 -21.00
N ASP A 343 -3.72 4.14 -20.53
CA ASP A 343 -3.24 5.49 -20.20
C ASP A 343 -4.05 6.20 -19.09
N ARG A 344 -4.85 5.45 -18.31
CA ARG A 344 -5.54 5.99 -17.14
C ARG A 344 -4.54 6.17 -16.01
N GLU A 345 -4.60 7.33 -15.35
CA GLU A 345 -3.75 7.65 -14.22
C GLU A 345 -4.33 7.07 -12.92
N TRP A 346 -3.48 6.36 -12.18
CA TRP A 346 -3.75 5.78 -10.88
C TRP A 346 -2.77 6.31 -9.85
N GLY A 347 -3.17 6.32 -8.58
CA GLY A 347 -2.26 6.54 -7.47
C GLY A 347 -2.69 5.77 -6.22
N LEU A 348 -1.74 5.42 -5.35
CA LEU A 348 -2.06 4.62 -4.15
C LEU A 348 -3.13 5.25 -3.26
N TYR A 349 -3.17 6.59 -3.18
CA TYR A 349 -4.20 7.32 -2.44
C TYR A 349 -5.63 7.02 -2.92
N MET A 350 -5.81 6.57 -4.17
CA MET A 350 -7.11 6.21 -4.73
C MET A 350 -7.64 4.87 -4.20
N PHE A 351 -6.78 4.03 -3.61
CA PHE A 351 -7.15 2.73 -3.05
C PHE A 351 -7.42 2.76 -1.54
N LYS A 352 -7.50 3.96 -0.94
CA LYS A 352 -7.85 4.11 0.48
C LYS A 352 -9.16 3.38 0.79
N GLY A 353 -9.20 2.64 1.90
CA GLY A 353 -10.31 1.77 2.26
C GLY A 353 -10.23 0.36 1.66
N LYS A 354 -9.12 -0.03 1.02
CA LYS A 354 -8.87 -1.40 0.56
C LYS A 354 -7.43 -1.81 0.84
N TYR A 355 -7.18 -3.10 1.05
CA TYR A 355 -5.82 -3.60 0.97
C TYR A 355 -5.30 -3.45 -0.45
N VAL A 356 -3.99 -3.26 -0.60
CA VAL A 356 -3.34 -3.21 -1.91
C VAL A 356 -2.19 -4.19 -1.92
N LEU A 357 -2.29 -5.25 -2.73
CA LEU A 357 -1.16 -6.14 -3.02
C LEU A 357 -0.50 -5.67 -4.32
N ILE A 358 0.72 -5.15 -4.18
CA ILE A 358 1.52 -4.67 -5.31
C ILE A 358 2.48 -5.78 -5.72
N ASP A 359 2.41 -6.18 -6.99
CA ASP A 359 3.38 -7.03 -7.68
C ASP A 359 4.33 -6.14 -8.50
N VAL A 360 5.61 -6.12 -8.14
CA VAL A 360 6.65 -5.45 -8.92
C VAL A 360 7.35 -6.48 -9.80
N TRP A 361 7.22 -6.29 -11.11
CA TRP A 361 7.66 -7.24 -12.14
C TRP A 361 8.27 -6.54 -13.36
N ALA A 362 8.76 -7.30 -14.34
CA ALA A 362 9.19 -6.75 -15.64
C ALA A 362 9.16 -7.81 -16.74
N THR A 363 9.07 -7.38 -18.01
CA THR A 363 8.97 -8.29 -19.17
C THR A 363 10.18 -9.22 -19.36
N TRP A 364 11.35 -8.84 -18.85
CA TRP A 364 12.58 -9.62 -18.91
C TRP A 364 12.77 -10.56 -17.71
N CYS A 365 11.87 -10.54 -16.72
CA CYS A 365 11.99 -11.32 -15.50
C CYS A 365 11.30 -12.69 -15.62
N GLY A 366 12.08 -13.75 -15.84
CA GLY A 366 11.59 -15.13 -15.89
C GLY A 366 10.81 -15.57 -14.63
N PRO A 367 11.36 -15.40 -13.41
CA PRO A 367 10.64 -15.75 -12.19
C PRO A 367 9.36 -14.96 -11.96
N CYS A 368 9.26 -13.73 -12.48
CA CYS A 368 8.04 -12.94 -12.40
C CYS A 368 6.93 -13.55 -13.28
N LYS A 369 7.26 -13.93 -14.52
CA LYS A 369 6.33 -14.61 -15.44
C LYS A 369 5.76 -15.89 -14.84
N TYR A 370 6.58 -16.63 -14.10
CA TYR A 370 6.14 -17.82 -13.38
C TYR A 370 5.07 -17.51 -12.32
N GLN A 371 5.11 -16.34 -11.68
CA GLN A 371 4.16 -15.95 -10.64
C GLN A 371 2.84 -15.38 -11.19
N ILE A 372 2.80 -14.91 -12.44
CA ILE A 372 1.62 -14.27 -13.04
C ILE A 372 0.37 -15.17 -12.97
N PRO A 373 0.40 -16.45 -13.38
CA PRO A 373 -0.78 -17.31 -13.28
C PRO A 373 -1.29 -17.50 -11.85
N HIS A 374 -0.38 -17.58 -10.87
CA HIS A 374 -0.76 -17.68 -9.45
C HIS A 374 -1.37 -16.37 -8.94
N LEU A 375 -0.83 -15.22 -9.34
CA LEU A 375 -1.37 -13.91 -8.99
C LEU A 375 -2.78 -13.72 -9.53
N MET A 376 -3.01 -14.12 -10.79
CA MET A 376 -4.33 -14.04 -11.43
C MET A 376 -5.37 -14.92 -10.72
N ARG A 377 -4.99 -16.14 -10.30
CA ARG A 377 -5.87 -16.99 -9.49
C ARG A 377 -6.22 -16.35 -8.14
N LEU A 378 -5.24 -15.76 -7.44
CA LEU A 378 -5.51 -15.03 -6.21
C LEU A 378 -6.42 -13.82 -6.46
N GLU A 379 -6.19 -13.06 -7.54
CA GLU A 379 -7.03 -11.92 -7.91
C GLU A 379 -8.50 -12.33 -8.12
N GLU A 380 -8.74 -13.44 -8.82
CA GLU A 380 -10.08 -13.99 -9.03
C GLU A 380 -10.72 -14.47 -7.71
N GLU A 381 -9.99 -15.20 -6.88
CA GLU A 381 -10.49 -15.69 -5.58
C GLU A 381 -10.83 -14.58 -4.58
N PHE A 382 -10.14 -13.45 -4.66
CA PHE A 382 -10.34 -12.29 -3.79
C PHE A 382 -11.16 -11.16 -4.41
N GLU A 383 -11.76 -11.38 -5.57
CA GLU A 383 -12.59 -10.39 -6.24
C GLU A 383 -13.72 -9.90 -5.32
N GLY A 384 -13.85 -8.58 -5.19
CA GLY A 384 -14.86 -7.95 -4.33
C GLY A 384 -14.58 -8.03 -2.81
N ARG A 385 -13.53 -8.70 -2.34
CA ARG A 385 -13.26 -8.92 -0.90
C ARG A 385 -12.50 -7.78 -0.21
N GLY A 386 -12.47 -6.57 -0.78
CA GLY A 386 -11.83 -5.41 -0.16
C GLY A 386 -10.31 -5.35 -0.29
N ILE A 387 -9.75 -6.00 -1.31
CA ILE A 387 -8.36 -5.93 -1.73
C ILE A 387 -8.27 -5.55 -3.21
N VAL A 388 -7.20 -4.85 -3.59
CA VAL A 388 -6.87 -4.47 -4.96
C VAL A 388 -5.50 -5.05 -5.31
N PHE A 389 -5.40 -5.67 -6.48
CA PHE A 389 -4.15 -6.17 -7.02
C PHE A 389 -3.59 -5.16 -8.03
N VAL A 390 -2.34 -4.76 -7.84
CA VAL A 390 -1.64 -3.78 -8.68
C VAL A 390 -0.36 -4.42 -9.21
N SER A 391 -0.33 -4.74 -10.49
CA SER A 391 0.89 -5.21 -11.16
C SER A 391 1.66 -4.02 -11.73
N LEU A 392 2.70 -3.60 -11.03
CA LEU A 392 3.55 -2.45 -11.35
C LEU A 392 4.82 -2.92 -12.08
N SER A 393 4.88 -2.66 -13.38
CA SER A 393 6.06 -2.95 -14.19
C SER A 393 7.21 -1.99 -13.89
N ALA A 394 8.41 -2.56 -13.73
CA ALA A 394 9.70 -1.89 -13.65
C ALA A 394 10.44 -1.89 -15.01
N ASP A 395 9.73 -2.14 -16.11
CA ASP A 395 10.25 -1.90 -17.46
C ASP A 395 10.53 -0.41 -17.68
N LYS A 396 11.48 -0.10 -18.56
CA LYS A 396 11.79 1.29 -18.91
C LYS A 396 10.66 1.88 -19.76
N PRO A 397 10.43 3.20 -19.75
CA PRO A 397 9.45 3.83 -20.63
C PRO A 397 9.60 3.47 -22.12
N ALA A 398 10.83 3.22 -22.58
CA ALA A 398 11.11 2.78 -23.95
C ALA A 398 10.57 1.38 -24.30
N ASP A 399 10.31 0.52 -23.30
CA ASP A 399 9.80 -0.85 -23.45
C ASP A 399 8.28 -0.95 -23.23
N THR A 400 7.56 0.18 -23.18
CA THR A 400 6.11 0.25 -22.92
C THR A 400 5.31 -0.67 -23.84
N GLN A 401 5.67 -0.79 -25.12
CA GLN A 401 4.95 -1.67 -26.06
C GLN A 401 5.12 -3.15 -25.70
N LYS A 402 6.34 -3.58 -25.36
CA LYS A 402 6.60 -4.97 -24.93
C LYS A 402 5.82 -5.33 -23.68
N TRP A 403 5.72 -4.39 -22.75
CA TRP A 403 4.92 -4.55 -21.55
C TRP A 403 3.43 -4.70 -21.89
N LYS A 404 2.86 -3.82 -22.73
CA LYS A 404 1.46 -3.92 -23.18
C LYS A 404 1.17 -5.25 -23.88
N ASP A 405 2.07 -5.70 -24.76
CA ASP A 405 1.95 -6.97 -25.47
C ASP A 405 1.94 -8.15 -24.49
N MET A 406 2.82 -8.14 -23.48
CA MET A 406 2.90 -9.19 -22.48
C MET A 406 1.68 -9.22 -21.54
N VAL A 407 1.18 -8.06 -21.12
CA VAL A 407 -0.06 -7.96 -20.34
C VAL A 407 -1.23 -8.61 -21.10
N LYS A 408 -1.30 -8.35 -22.42
CA LYS A 408 -2.31 -8.96 -23.30
C LYS A 408 -2.09 -10.47 -23.48
N GLU A 409 -0.84 -10.90 -23.66
CA GLU A 409 -0.48 -12.32 -23.83
C GLU A 409 -0.89 -13.17 -22.64
N PHE A 410 -0.61 -12.69 -21.41
CA PHE A 410 -1.00 -13.39 -20.19
C PHE A 410 -2.48 -13.20 -19.82
N GLY A 411 -3.19 -12.24 -20.44
CA GLY A 411 -4.59 -11.95 -20.15
C GLY A 411 -4.81 -11.35 -18.75
N MET A 412 -3.88 -10.53 -18.27
CA MET A 412 -3.97 -9.95 -16.92
C MET A 412 -5.15 -8.96 -16.85
N LYS A 413 -6.03 -9.13 -15.85
CA LYS A 413 -7.27 -8.34 -15.69
C LYS A 413 -7.15 -7.23 -14.65
N GLY A 414 -6.23 -7.35 -13.70
CA GLY A 414 -5.98 -6.35 -12.68
C GLY A 414 -5.40 -5.03 -13.16
N ILE A 415 -5.14 -4.13 -12.21
CA ILE A 415 -4.54 -2.81 -12.49
C ILE A 415 -3.07 -3.02 -12.87
N CYS A 416 -2.82 -3.08 -14.17
CA CYS A 416 -1.48 -3.21 -14.72
C CYS A 416 -0.93 -1.83 -15.06
N GLY A 417 0.06 -1.36 -14.30
CA GLY A 417 0.69 -0.06 -14.48
C GLY A 417 2.17 -0.15 -14.80
N ILE A 418 2.72 0.90 -15.42
CA ILE A 418 4.17 1.07 -15.59
C ILE A 418 4.69 2.16 -14.65
N ALA A 419 5.75 1.85 -13.89
CA ALA A 419 6.35 2.81 -12.97
C ALA A 419 7.04 3.94 -13.75
N PRO A 420 6.87 5.23 -13.36
CA PRO A 420 7.39 6.36 -14.15
C PRO A 420 8.91 6.36 -14.38
N ASP A 421 9.69 5.89 -13.39
CA ASP A 421 11.15 5.82 -13.46
C ASP A 421 11.69 4.50 -12.87
N ALA A 422 10.91 3.43 -12.99
CA ALA A 422 11.26 2.08 -12.53
C ALA A 422 11.98 2.07 -11.16
N PHE A 423 13.15 1.44 -11.07
CA PHE A 423 13.95 1.31 -9.85
C PHE A 423 14.52 2.62 -9.29
N ASN A 424 14.54 3.71 -10.07
CA ASN A 424 15.03 5.02 -9.62
C ASN A 424 13.93 5.85 -8.94
N HIS A 425 12.67 5.43 -9.04
CA HIS A 425 11.57 6.16 -8.41
C HIS A 425 11.64 6.07 -6.88
N ALA A 426 11.30 7.15 -6.18
CA ALA A 426 11.38 7.26 -4.71
C ALA A 426 10.67 6.13 -3.94
N PHE A 427 9.60 5.57 -4.51
CA PHE A 427 8.92 4.38 -3.99
C PHE A 427 9.87 3.17 -3.90
N PHE A 428 10.59 2.87 -4.97
CA PHE A 428 11.51 1.72 -5.06
C PHE A 428 12.74 1.94 -4.18
N GLU A 429 13.26 3.17 -4.16
CA GLU A 429 14.38 3.56 -3.29
C GLU A 429 14.02 3.39 -1.81
N LYS A 430 12.89 3.95 -1.38
CA LYS A 430 12.44 3.88 0.02
C LYS A 430 12.25 2.45 0.50
N TYR A 431 11.66 1.60 -0.34
CA TYR A 431 11.42 0.19 -0.01
C TYR A 431 12.56 -0.75 -0.43
N LYS A 432 13.69 -0.17 -0.87
CA LYS A 432 14.91 -0.90 -1.26
C LYS A 432 14.61 -2.04 -2.24
N VAL A 433 13.73 -1.79 -3.20
CA VAL A 433 13.36 -2.76 -4.24
C VAL A 433 14.52 -2.88 -5.23
N LYS A 434 15.49 -3.75 -4.92
CA LYS A 434 16.69 -3.99 -5.73
C LYS A 434 16.60 -5.22 -6.63
N SER A 435 15.58 -6.04 -6.43
CA SER A 435 15.35 -7.28 -7.17
C SER A 435 13.85 -7.55 -7.30
N ILE A 436 13.50 -8.23 -8.38
CA ILE A 436 12.14 -8.67 -8.71
C ILE A 436 12.14 -10.20 -8.93
N PRO A 437 11.02 -10.90 -8.69
CA PRO A 437 9.71 -10.38 -8.28
C PRO A 437 9.71 -9.84 -6.85
N ARG A 438 8.93 -8.78 -6.61
CA ARG A 438 8.74 -8.17 -5.29
C ARG A 438 7.26 -7.95 -5.05
N PHE A 439 6.73 -8.53 -3.97
CA PHE A 439 5.36 -8.32 -3.54
C PHE A 439 5.34 -7.44 -2.28
N ILE A 440 4.42 -6.47 -2.25
CA ILE A 440 4.26 -5.50 -1.17
C ILE A 440 2.78 -5.44 -0.79
N LEU A 441 2.46 -5.47 0.50
CA LEU A 441 1.09 -5.37 0.98
C LEU A 441 0.90 -4.08 1.78
N ILE A 442 -0.13 -3.31 1.43
CA ILE A 442 -0.52 -2.06 2.08
C ILE A 442 -1.93 -2.23 2.64
N ASP A 443 -2.18 -1.69 3.84
CA ASP A 443 -3.48 -1.73 4.51
C ASP A 443 -4.45 -0.66 3.97
N PRO A 444 -5.75 -0.75 4.32
CA PRO A 444 -6.79 0.21 3.93
C PRO A 444 -6.54 1.66 4.38
N ASP A 445 -5.74 1.88 5.42
CA ASP A 445 -5.36 3.21 5.87
C ASP A 445 -4.17 3.77 5.07
N GLY A 446 -3.54 2.96 4.22
CA GLY A 446 -2.34 3.29 3.45
C GLY A 446 -1.04 3.11 4.25
N ASN A 447 -1.03 2.27 5.28
CA ASN A 447 0.19 1.86 5.98
C ASN A 447 0.76 0.56 5.39
N MET A 448 2.06 0.40 5.49
CA MET A 448 2.74 -0.81 5.04
C MET A 448 2.45 -1.98 5.98
N VAL A 449 1.98 -3.11 5.43
CA VAL A 449 1.79 -4.36 6.18
C VAL A 449 2.95 -5.30 5.97
N MET A 450 3.38 -5.47 4.71
CA MET A 450 4.50 -6.32 4.34
C MET A 450 5.32 -5.60 3.28
N THR A 451 6.58 -5.27 3.59
CA THR A 451 7.51 -4.74 2.58
C THR A 451 7.99 -5.81 1.61
N LYS A 452 7.90 -7.08 2.04
CA LYS A 452 8.29 -8.26 1.29
C LYS A 452 7.29 -9.37 1.57
N ALA A 453 6.13 -9.29 0.94
CA ALA A 453 5.12 -10.35 1.02
C ALA A 453 5.65 -11.64 0.37
N ARG A 454 5.06 -12.77 0.78
CA ARG A 454 5.27 -14.07 0.13
C ARG A 454 4.85 -14.02 -1.33
N ARG A 455 5.34 -14.97 -2.11
CA ARG A 455 5.01 -15.05 -3.54
C ARG A 455 3.58 -15.60 -3.71
N PRO A 456 2.85 -15.24 -4.78
CA PRO A 456 1.53 -15.82 -5.09
C PRO A 456 1.51 -17.35 -5.19
N SER A 457 2.63 -17.97 -5.59
CA SER A 457 2.75 -19.44 -5.61
C SER A 457 2.88 -20.08 -4.22
N ASP A 458 3.11 -19.29 -3.17
CA ASP A 458 3.20 -19.77 -1.80
C ASP A 458 1.80 -19.70 -1.15
N PRO A 459 1.18 -20.84 -0.79
CA PRO A 459 -0.19 -20.88 -0.27
C PRO A 459 -0.35 -20.10 1.05
N VAL A 460 0.73 -19.89 1.80
CA VAL A 460 0.70 -19.11 3.04
C VAL A 460 0.32 -17.65 2.77
N LEU A 461 0.64 -17.08 1.60
CA LEU A 461 0.21 -15.72 1.24
C LEU A 461 -1.31 -15.59 1.28
N LYS A 462 -2.03 -16.55 0.68
CA LYS A 462 -3.50 -16.55 0.67
C LYS A 462 -4.05 -16.55 2.09
N MET A 463 -3.51 -17.39 2.96
CA MET A 463 -3.94 -17.48 4.36
C MET A 463 -3.69 -16.17 5.12
N GLN A 464 -2.57 -15.50 4.86
CA GLN A 464 -2.28 -14.18 5.44
C GLN A 464 -3.29 -13.13 4.96
N LEU A 465 -3.63 -13.12 3.66
CA LEU A 465 -4.64 -12.22 3.10
C LEU A 465 -6.03 -12.50 3.68
N GLU A 466 -6.44 -13.76 3.83
CA GLU A 466 -7.72 -14.14 4.43
C GLU A 466 -7.83 -13.71 5.90
N GLU A 467 -6.77 -13.90 6.68
CA GLU A 467 -6.73 -13.43 8.07
C GLU A 467 -6.88 -11.90 8.13
N LEU A 468 -6.08 -11.17 7.35
CA LEU A 468 -6.10 -9.71 7.33
C LEU A 468 -7.46 -9.17 6.87
N LEU A 469 -8.05 -9.75 5.83
CA LEU A 469 -9.38 -9.38 5.36
C LEU A 469 -10.46 -9.68 6.39
N LYS A 470 -10.39 -10.82 7.09
CA LYS A 470 -11.30 -11.14 8.18
C LYS A 470 -11.22 -10.13 9.32
N GLN A 471 -10.00 -9.76 9.73
CA GLN A 471 -9.79 -8.71 10.74
C GLN A 471 -10.31 -7.36 10.26
N TYR A 472 -10.17 -7.06 8.97
CA TYR A 472 -10.65 -5.82 8.38
C TYR A 472 -12.17 -5.74 8.27
N ASP A 473 -12.82 -6.83 7.85
CA ASP A 473 -14.28 -6.92 7.79
C ASP A 473 -14.93 -6.83 9.17
N GLN A 474 -14.22 -7.25 10.22
CA GLN A 474 -14.65 -7.04 11.60
C GLN A 474 -14.64 -5.56 12.02
N LYS A 475 -13.75 -4.74 11.45
CA LYS A 475 -13.67 -3.29 11.71
C LYS A 475 -14.71 -2.48 10.94
N LYS A 476 -15.32 -3.03 9.89
CA LYS A 476 -16.34 -2.33 9.10
C LYS A 476 -17.60 -2.13 9.92
N THR A 477 -18.15 -0.93 9.83
CA THR A 477 -19.52 -0.62 10.24
C THR A 477 -20.47 -1.19 9.21
N THR A 478 -21.54 -1.85 9.65
CA THR A 478 -22.55 -2.45 8.78
C THR A 478 -23.92 -1.89 9.08
N ILE A 479 -24.66 -1.53 8.04
CA ILE A 479 -26.09 -1.29 8.10
C ILE A 479 -26.76 -2.32 7.21
N ARG A 480 -27.67 -3.11 7.78
CA ARG A 480 -28.49 -4.06 7.01
C ARG A 480 -29.95 -3.81 7.29
N GLY A 481 -30.84 -4.22 6.40
CA GLY A 481 -32.26 -4.02 6.65
C GLY A 481 -33.18 -4.69 5.66
N LYS A 482 -34.46 -4.68 6.00
CA LYS A 482 -35.56 -5.11 5.13
C LYS A 482 -36.40 -3.89 4.76
N MET A 483 -36.61 -3.66 3.47
CA MET A 483 -37.40 -2.58 2.92
C MET A 483 -38.54 -3.15 2.07
N GLU A 484 -39.78 -3.00 2.54
CA GLU A 484 -40.94 -3.60 1.89
C GLU A 484 -41.45 -2.72 0.75
N GLY A 485 -41.74 -3.31 -0.41
CA GLY A 485 -42.22 -2.55 -1.58
C GLY A 485 -41.14 -1.73 -2.29
N VAL A 486 -39.86 -1.98 -2.00
CA VAL A 486 -38.72 -1.37 -2.70
C VAL A 486 -38.26 -2.30 -3.81
N ALA A 487 -38.11 -1.76 -5.02
CA ALA A 487 -37.70 -2.55 -6.18
C ALA A 487 -36.26 -3.03 -6.05
N ASP A 488 -35.99 -4.25 -6.52
CA ASP A 488 -34.63 -4.77 -6.62
C ASP A 488 -33.74 -3.89 -7.51
N GLY A 489 -32.47 -3.78 -7.15
CA GLY A 489 -31.51 -2.87 -7.78
C GLY A 489 -31.62 -1.41 -7.29
N THR A 490 -32.55 -1.09 -6.39
CA THR A 490 -32.58 0.23 -5.74
C THR A 490 -31.30 0.43 -4.93
N GLN A 491 -30.61 1.55 -5.18
CA GLN A 491 -29.35 1.87 -4.51
C GLN A 491 -29.58 2.42 -3.10
N VAL A 492 -28.83 1.86 -2.15
CA VAL A 492 -28.68 2.32 -0.78
C VAL A 492 -27.25 2.79 -0.61
N SER A 493 -27.06 3.97 -0.01
CA SER A 493 -25.73 4.54 0.16
C SER A 493 -25.55 5.21 1.51
N VAL A 494 -24.33 5.10 2.02
CA VAL A 494 -23.85 5.91 3.13
C VAL A 494 -22.83 6.91 2.60
N SER A 495 -22.95 8.16 3.04
CA SER A 495 -22.01 9.22 2.71
C SER A 495 -21.76 10.13 3.92
N HIS A 496 -20.73 10.95 3.85
CA HIS A 496 -20.49 12.02 4.82
C HIS A 496 -19.99 13.27 4.08
N LYS A 497 -20.05 14.44 4.74
CA LYS A 497 -19.54 15.68 4.15
C LYS A 497 -18.15 16.01 4.68
N ILE A 498 -17.26 16.36 3.75
CA ILE A 498 -15.97 16.98 4.05
C ILE A 498 -16.00 18.36 3.38
N GLY A 499 -16.22 19.40 4.17
CA GLY A 499 -16.55 20.73 3.65
C GLY A 499 -17.85 20.70 2.85
N MET A 500 -17.81 21.18 1.61
CA MET A 500 -18.98 21.15 0.71
C MET A 500 -19.09 19.87 -0.13
N MET A 501 -18.09 18.99 -0.10
CA MET A 501 -18.09 17.76 -0.90
C MET A 501 -18.74 16.62 -0.12
N THR A 502 -19.57 15.84 -0.82
CA THR A 502 -20.16 14.61 -0.28
C THR A 502 -19.29 13.45 -0.73
N HIS A 503 -18.78 12.69 0.23
CA HIS A 503 -17.97 11.49 -0.01
C HIS A 503 -18.79 10.27 0.32
N THR A 504 -18.90 9.35 -0.63
CA THR A 504 -19.59 8.07 -0.42
C THR A 504 -18.68 7.13 0.37
N LEU A 505 -19.19 6.60 1.49
CA LEU A 505 -18.49 5.65 2.35
C LEU A 505 -18.78 4.20 1.95
N GLY A 506 -19.99 3.91 1.47
CA GLY A 506 -20.39 2.60 1.00
C GLY A 506 -21.72 2.63 0.25
N GLN A 507 -21.93 1.65 -0.62
CA GLN A 507 -23.17 1.47 -1.38
C GLN A 507 -23.52 -0.01 -1.46
N ALA A 508 -24.81 -0.30 -1.56
CA ALA A 508 -25.35 -1.63 -1.82
C ALA A 508 -26.66 -1.52 -2.59
N GLU A 509 -27.05 -2.61 -3.23
CA GLU A 509 -28.36 -2.73 -3.87
C GLU A 509 -29.33 -3.48 -2.97
N VAL A 510 -30.60 -3.09 -3.04
CA VAL A 510 -31.69 -3.89 -2.49
C VAL A 510 -31.88 -5.14 -3.38
N LYS A 511 -31.91 -6.31 -2.75
CA LYS A 511 -32.20 -7.61 -3.36
C LYS A 511 -33.16 -8.39 -2.48
N ASP A 512 -34.25 -8.90 -3.05
CA ASP A 512 -35.33 -9.58 -2.32
C ASP A 512 -35.88 -8.75 -1.15
N GLY A 513 -35.98 -7.43 -1.37
CA GLY A 513 -36.41 -6.47 -0.35
C GLY A 513 -35.45 -6.35 0.84
N ARG A 514 -34.19 -6.80 0.72
CA ARG A 514 -33.15 -6.69 1.74
C ARG A 514 -31.91 -5.99 1.21
N PHE A 515 -31.16 -5.36 2.10
CA PHE A 515 -29.84 -4.84 1.78
C PHE A 515 -28.87 -5.08 2.93
N GLU A 516 -27.59 -5.17 2.61
CA GLU A 516 -26.50 -5.09 3.57
C GLU A 516 -25.40 -4.24 2.95
N LEU A 517 -25.03 -3.17 3.63
CA LEU A 517 -23.92 -2.31 3.25
C LEU A 517 -22.90 -2.30 4.39
N SER A 518 -21.62 -2.42 4.04
CA SER A 518 -20.52 -2.34 4.99
C SER A 518 -19.51 -1.30 4.52
N PHE A 519 -19.05 -0.45 5.43
CA PHE A 519 -18.14 0.65 5.15
C PHE A 519 -17.18 0.86 6.32
N LEU A 520 -16.05 1.50 6.05
CA LEU A 520 -15.12 1.89 7.10
C LEU A 520 -15.50 3.28 7.61
N LEU A 521 -15.48 3.44 8.93
CA LEU A 521 -15.65 4.72 9.59
C LEU A 521 -14.39 5.00 10.42
N GLU A 522 -13.77 6.17 10.23
CA GLU A 522 -12.50 6.50 10.92
C GLU A 522 -12.74 6.89 12.38
N LYS A 523 -13.89 7.51 12.66
CA LYS A 523 -14.26 8.04 13.98
C LYS A 523 -15.78 8.08 14.13
N PRO A 524 -16.31 8.15 15.36
CA PRO A 524 -17.73 8.41 15.56
C PRO A 524 -18.17 9.72 14.87
N GLU A 525 -19.20 9.65 14.03
CA GLU A 525 -19.75 10.83 13.35
C GLU A 525 -21.21 10.60 12.91
N PHE A 526 -21.91 11.69 12.58
CA PHE A 526 -23.19 11.61 11.89
C PHE A 526 -22.95 11.42 10.39
N ILE A 527 -23.31 10.24 9.90
CA ILE A 527 -23.27 9.88 8.48
C ILE A 527 -24.63 10.14 7.85
N ASN A 528 -24.63 10.46 6.56
CA ASN A 528 -25.84 10.50 5.76
C ASN A 528 -26.15 9.09 5.25
N PHE A 529 -27.35 8.59 5.55
CA PHE A 529 -27.88 7.36 5.00
C PHE A 529 -29.02 7.69 4.04
N SER A 530 -28.93 7.16 2.82
CA SER A 530 -29.95 7.38 1.80
C SER A 530 -30.34 6.08 1.11
N CYS A 531 -31.64 5.92 0.90
CA CYS A 531 -32.22 4.93 0.00
C CYS A 531 -32.94 5.69 -1.10
N TYR A 532 -32.53 5.47 -2.35
CA TYR A 532 -32.92 6.30 -3.48
C TYR A 532 -34.44 6.54 -3.54
N LYS A 533 -34.85 7.82 -3.48
CA LYS A 533 -36.25 8.31 -3.48
C LYS A 533 -37.14 7.87 -2.31
N ILE A 534 -36.62 7.14 -1.32
CA ILE A 534 -37.43 6.56 -0.23
C ILE A 534 -37.10 7.22 1.10
N PHE A 535 -35.81 7.24 1.46
CA PHE A 535 -35.35 7.77 2.74
C PHE A 535 -34.08 8.57 2.55
N PHE A 536 -33.99 9.69 3.26
CA PHE A 536 -32.78 10.48 3.38
C PHE A 536 -32.71 11.02 4.80
N GLY A 537 -31.67 10.64 5.54
CA GLY A 537 -31.51 11.09 6.93
C GLY A 537 -30.09 10.90 7.44
N ASN A 538 -29.79 11.55 8.55
CA ASN A 538 -28.51 11.37 9.23
C ASN A 538 -28.65 10.30 10.30
N VAL A 539 -27.58 9.53 10.48
CA VAL A 539 -27.47 8.43 11.43
C VAL A 539 -26.15 8.60 12.17
N TRP A 540 -26.18 8.49 13.49
CA TRP A 540 -24.99 8.40 14.31
C TRP A 540 -24.43 6.98 14.23
N ALA A 541 -23.15 6.87 13.87
CA ALA A 541 -22.46 5.60 13.80
C ALA A 541 -21.07 5.71 14.42
N LYS A 542 -20.60 4.61 15.01
CA LYS A 542 -19.23 4.41 15.46
C LYS A 542 -18.52 3.36 14.59
N PRO A 543 -17.18 3.40 14.52
CA PRO A 543 -16.41 2.37 13.83
C PRO A 543 -16.75 0.97 14.35
N GLY A 544 -17.13 0.07 13.45
CA GLY A 544 -17.48 -1.32 13.77
C GLY A 544 -18.93 -1.57 14.19
N ASP A 545 -19.78 -0.53 14.28
CA ASP A 545 -21.19 -0.69 14.63
C ASP A 545 -21.92 -1.65 13.67
N ARG A 546 -22.84 -2.46 14.22
CA ARG A 546 -23.73 -3.34 13.45
C ARG A 546 -25.15 -2.88 13.69
N MET A 547 -25.73 -2.23 12.69
CA MET A 547 -27.05 -1.63 12.76
C MET A 547 -28.03 -2.39 11.86
N VAL A 548 -29.26 -2.57 12.33
CA VAL A 548 -30.35 -3.15 11.55
C VAL A 548 -31.44 -2.10 11.38
N LEU A 549 -31.89 -1.91 10.15
CA LEU A 549 -33.00 -1.03 9.78
C LEU A 549 -34.24 -1.86 9.44
N GLU A 550 -35.32 -1.61 10.16
CA GLU A 550 -36.59 -2.31 9.98
C GLU A 550 -37.66 -1.38 9.37
N GLY A 551 -38.25 -1.82 8.26
CA GLY A 551 -39.40 -1.17 7.63
C GLY A 551 -39.06 0.09 6.82
N ASN A 552 -40.11 0.69 6.24
CA ASN A 552 -39.97 1.88 5.39
C ASN A 552 -39.86 3.20 6.20
N LYS A 553 -40.18 3.16 7.50
CA LYS A 553 -39.82 4.19 8.47
C LYS A 553 -38.68 3.61 9.31
N PRO A 554 -37.47 4.17 9.24
CA PRO A 554 -36.30 3.47 9.77
C PRO A 554 -36.36 3.40 11.29
N VAL A 555 -36.56 2.19 11.79
CA VAL A 555 -36.30 1.83 13.18
C VAL A 555 -34.98 1.09 13.20
N TYR A 556 -34.04 1.60 13.98
CA TYR A 556 -32.73 1.02 14.17
C TYR A 556 -32.74 0.06 15.35
N THR A 557 -32.00 -1.04 15.24
CA THR A 557 -31.54 -1.89 16.35
C THR A 557 -30.03 -2.13 16.24
N GLY A 558 -29.36 -2.39 17.37
CA GLY A 558 -27.90 -2.49 17.44
C GLY A 558 -27.18 -1.13 17.44
N GLY A 559 -25.95 -1.08 17.99
CA GLY A 559 -25.25 0.18 18.23
C GLY A 559 -26.01 1.09 19.23
N GLU A 560 -25.92 2.41 19.05
CA GLU A 560 -26.68 3.40 19.84
C GLU A 560 -28.04 3.71 19.20
N TYR A 561 -28.87 2.68 19.05
CA TYR A 561 -30.12 2.75 18.29
C TYR A 561 -31.16 3.69 18.91
N GLU A 562 -31.22 3.82 20.25
CA GLU A 562 -32.17 4.72 20.92
C GLU A 562 -31.97 6.17 20.49
N LEU A 563 -30.70 6.59 20.35
CA LEU A 563 -30.33 7.90 19.85
C LEU A 563 -30.80 8.10 18.42
N ASN A 564 -30.54 7.13 17.53
CA ASN A 564 -30.90 7.19 16.12
C ASN A 564 -32.42 7.16 15.88
N ASN A 565 -33.15 6.41 16.70
CA ASN A 565 -34.61 6.37 16.64
C ASN A 565 -35.22 7.70 17.06
N LEU A 566 -34.76 8.29 18.17
CA LEU A 566 -35.24 9.62 18.58
C LEU A 566 -34.84 10.71 17.57
N LEU A 567 -33.63 10.63 17.00
CA LEU A 567 -33.20 11.54 15.92
C LEU A 567 -34.16 11.49 14.73
N THR A 568 -34.51 10.28 14.29
CA THR A 568 -35.44 10.04 13.16
C THR A 568 -36.82 10.60 13.47
N GLU A 569 -37.33 10.35 14.67
CA GLU A 569 -38.62 10.87 15.13
C GLU A 569 -38.64 12.40 15.15
N LEU A 570 -37.64 13.03 15.77
CA LEU A 570 -37.54 14.49 15.88
C LEU A 570 -37.39 15.14 14.50
N ASN A 571 -36.55 14.60 13.62
CA ASN A 571 -36.43 15.11 12.25
C ASN A 571 -37.78 15.01 11.52
N THR A 572 -38.45 13.87 11.58
CA THR A 572 -39.76 13.68 10.93
C THR A 572 -40.80 14.67 11.46
N LYS A 573 -40.86 14.86 12.79
CA LYS A 573 -41.83 15.75 13.45
C LYS A 573 -41.61 17.22 13.14
N TYR A 574 -40.36 17.66 12.96
CA TYR A 574 -40.01 19.07 12.85
C TYR A 574 -39.55 19.53 11.46
N THR A 575 -39.36 18.64 10.48
CA THR A 575 -38.81 18.97 9.15
C THR A 575 -39.55 20.13 8.49
N ASP A 576 -40.88 20.07 8.40
CA ASP A 576 -41.71 21.07 7.71
C ASP A 576 -41.92 22.36 8.51
N ARG A 577 -41.45 22.40 9.77
CA ARG A 577 -41.58 23.57 10.64
C ARG A 577 -40.41 24.53 10.50
N TRP A 578 -39.24 24.04 10.08
CA TRP A 578 -38.06 24.87 9.90
C TRP A 578 -38.25 25.87 8.75
N PRO A 579 -37.70 27.09 8.86
CA PRO A 579 -37.71 28.02 7.75
C PRO A 579 -37.03 27.45 6.50
N GLY A 580 -37.55 27.81 5.33
CA GLY A 580 -37.08 27.33 4.03
C GLY A 580 -35.65 27.78 3.74
N TYR A 581 -34.89 26.94 3.02
CA TYR A 581 -33.52 27.27 2.62
C TYR A 581 -33.46 28.26 1.44
N GLY A 582 -34.55 28.37 0.68
CA GLY A 582 -34.68 29.27 -0.49
C GLY A 582 -35.14 30.68 -0.16
N ASP A 583 -35.40 31.01 1.11
CA ASP A 583 -35.86 32.34 1.49
C ASP A 583 -34.72 33.37 1.33
N ASP A 584 -35.01 34.54 0.77
CA ASP A 584 -34.00 35.58 0.54
C ASP A 584 -33.87 36.59 1.70
N VAL A 585 -34.77 36.55 2.69
CA VAL A 585 -34.82 37.54 3.78
C VAL A 585 -34.61 36.89 5.15
N PHE A 586 -33.55 37.31 5.83
CA PHE A 586 -33.11 36.82 7.12
C PHE A 586 -33.33 37.92 8.17
N ASP A 587 -34.45 37.84 8.90
CA ASP A 587 -34.89 38.87 9.86
C ASP A 587 -35.16 38.33 11.28
N GLN A 588 -35.39 39.24 12.23
CA GLN A 588 -35.57 38.86 13.64
C GLN A 588 -36.70 37.83 13.85
N LYS A 589 -37.77 37.84 13.04
CA LYS A 589 -38.87 36.87 13.14
C LYS A 589 -38.40 35.49 12.74
N ARG A 590 -37.69 35.36 11.61
CA ARG A 590 -37.07 34.12 11.17
C ARG A 590 -36.10 33.58 12.23
N GLY A 591 -35.21 34.42 12.73
CA GLY A 591 -34.23 34.02 13.73
C GLY A 591 -34.86 33.52 15.02
N LYS A 592 -35.92 34.20 15.50
CA LYS A 592 -36.70 33.75 16.66
C LYS A 592 -37.42 32.42 16.39
N LEU A 593 -38.07 32.26 15.23
CA LEU A 593 -38.76 31.02 14.87
C LEU A 593 -37.81 29.81 14.87
N SER A 594 -36.63 29.94 14.24
CA SER A 594 -35.61 28.88 14.24
C SER A 594 -35.21 28.48 15.67
N TYR A 595 -34.99 29.47 16.54
CA TYR A 595 -34.64 29.20 17.94
C TYR A 595 -35.78 28.53 18.71
N ASP A 596 -37.03 28.97 18.54
CA ASP A 596 -38.18 28.40 19.23
C ASP A 596 -38.40 26.92 18.83
N ILE A 597 -38.16 26.57 17.57
CA ILE A 597 -38.18 25.17 17.09
C ILE A 597 -37.08 24.35 17.76
N TYR A 598 -35.84 24.85 17.75
CA TYR A 598 -34.73 24.20 18.45
C TYR A 598 -35.03 24.01 19.95
N ALA A 599 -35.57 25.02 20.63
CA ALA A 599 -35.91 24.94 22.05
C ALA A 599 -36.96 23.86 22.31
N SER A 600 -37.95 23.73 21.42
CA SER A 600 -38.96 22.66 21.49
C SER A 600 -38.33 21.27 21.34
N ILE A 601 -37.44 21.10 20.35
CA ILE A 601 -36.69 19.86 20.14
C ILE A 601 -35.82 19.53 21.36
N LYS A 602 -35.10 20.52 21.90
CA LYS A 602 -34.26 20.33 23.08
C LYS A 602 -35.07 19.86 24.28
N ASN A 603 -36.24 20.43 24.54
CA ASN A 603 -37.11 20.02 25.64
C ASN A 603 -37.54 18.55 25.48
N GLU A 604 -37.83 18.09 24.26
CA GLU A 604 -38.15 16.68 23.99
C GLU A 604 -36.94 15.77 24.21
N ILE A 605 -35.74 16.18 23.80
CA ILE A 605 -34.50 15.45 24.09
C ILE A 605 -34.27 15.35 25.60
N ASP A 606 -34.42 16.45 26.33
CA ASP A 606 -34.25 16.49 27.78
C ASP A 606 -35.26 15.59 28.50
N ALA A 607 -36.50 15.54 28.03
CA ALA A 607 -37.58 14.70 28.56
C ALA A 607 -37.48 13.22 28.15
N SER A 608 -36.66 12.89 27.15
CA SER A 608 -36.50 11.51 26.66
C SER A 608 -35.85 10.58 27.69
N ALA A 609 -35.97 9.27 27.48
CA ALA A 609 -35.33 8.25 28.29
C ALA A 609 -33.83 8.02 27.95
N LEU A 610 -33.25 8.82 27.05
CA LEU A 610 -31.85 8.65 26.63
C LEU A 610 -30.86 8.90 27.78
N GLN A 611 -29.70 8.24 27.70
CA GLN A 611 -28.60 8.50 28.62
C GLN A 611 -28.07 9.94 28.47
N PRO A 612 -27.49 10.55 29.52
CA PRO A 612 -27.02 11.93 29.48
C PRO A 612 -26.06 12.24 28.33
N GLU A 613 -25.15 11.32 28.00
CA GLU A 613 -24.20 11.43 26.89
C GLU A 613 -24.93 11.53 25.53
N MET A 614 -25.94 10.68 25.33
CA MET A 614 -26.76 10.65 24.11
C MET A 614 -27.63 11.91 23.99
N LYS A 615 -28.18 12.40 25.10
CA LYS A 615 -28.90 13.68 25.14
C LYS A 615 -28.00 14.84 24.72
N ARG A 616 -26.77 14.91 25.24
CA ARG A 616 -25.78 15.91 24.82
C ARG A 616 -25.44 15.78 23.34
N MET A 617 -25.25 14.56 22.83
CA MET A 617 -24.97 14.30 21.41
C MET A 617 -26.08 14.80 20.50
N LEU A 618 -27.34 14.44 20.77
CA LEU A 618 -28.48 14.92 19.99
C LEU A 618 -28.67 16.43 20.12
N THR A 619 -28.50 16.98 21.31
CA THR A 619 -28.59 18.43 21.52
C THR A 619 -27.53 19.14 20.68
N GLY A 620 -26.28 18.66 20.68
CA GLY A 620 -25.19 19.18 19.85
C GLY A 620 -25.50 19.08 18.35
N TYR A 621 -26.06 17.96 17.90
CA TYR A 621 -26.52 17.80 16.52
C TYR A 621 -27.59 18.83 16.14
N PHE A 622 -28.63 19.02 16.97
CA PHE A 622 -29.69 19.98 16.70
C PHE A 622 -29.26 21.44 16.92
N GLN A 623 -28.22 21.71 17.69
CA GLN A 623 -27.53 23.00 17.66
C GLN A 623 -26.88 23.23 16.29
N GLY A 624 -26.28 22.20 15.69
CA GLY A 624 -25.78 22.24 14.32
C GLY A 624 -26.89 22.53 13.31
N VAL A 625 -28.02 21.82 13.39
CA VAL A 625 -29.21 22.07 12.55
C VAL A 625 -29.72 23.51 12.72
N LEU A 626 -29.84 24.00 13.96
CA LEU A 626 -30.24 25.38 14.23
C LEU A 626 -29.30 26.38 13.54
N LEU A 627 -27.99 26.23 13.73
CA LEU A 627 -27.02 27.14 13.15
C LEU A 627 -26.97 27.05 11.62
N ASP A 628 -27.19 25.87 11.04
CA ASP A 628 -27.30 25.71 9.58
C ASP A 628 -28.57 26.42 9.03
N LYS A 629 -29.71 26.29 9.71
CA LYS A 629 -30.91 27.06 9.37
C LYS A 629 -30.73 28.57 9.55
N MET A 630 -29.87 28.97 10.50
CA MET A 630 -29.54 30.36 10.72
C MET A 630 -28.57 30.91 9.67
N TYR A 631 -27.51 30.18 9.33
CA TYR A 631 -26.33 30.72 8.66
C TYR A 631 -25.87 29.92 7.44
N GLY A 632 -26.34 28.69 7.24
CA GLY A 632 -25.91 27.80 6.16
C GLY A 632 -26.09 28.41 4.77
N ARG A 633 -27.19 29.15 4.55
CA ARG A 633 -27.41 29.90 3.30
C ARG A 633 -26.44 31.06 3.12
N VAL A 634 -26.12 31.78 4.20
CA VAL A 634 -25.13 32.87 4.18
C VAL A 634 -23.75 32.30 3.85
N ALA A 635 -23.31 31.26 4.54
CA ALA A 635 -22.05 30.59 4.30
C ALA A 635 -21.95 30.03 2.86
N THR A 636 -23.00 29.39 2.36
CA THR A 636 -23.04 28.83 1.00
C THR A 636 -22.95 29.91 -0.08
N SER A 637 -23.57 31.07 0.15
CA SER A 637 -23.50 32.21 -0.80
C SER A 637 -22.08 32.76 -0.98
N LYS A 638 -21.19 32.58 -0.01
CA LYS A 638 -19.77 32.97 -0.08
C LYS A 638 -18.94 32.04 -0.98
N VAL A 639 -19.44 30.84 -1.27
CA VAL A 639 -18.72 29.84 -2.08
C VAL A 639 -19.35 29.66 -3.46
N ILE A 640 -20.68 29.67 -3.56
CA ILE A 640 -21.42 29.45 -4.80
C ILE A 640 -22.23 30.70 -5.17
N GLY A 641 -21.57 31.86 -5.17
CA GLY A 641 -22.24 33.17 -5.26
C GLY A 641 -23.03 33.42 -6.55
N LYS A 642 -22.74 32.71 -7.65
CA LYS A 642 -23.52 32.84 -8.89
C LYS A 642 -24.86 32.12 -8.81
N GLY A 643 -24.86 30.89 -8.25
CA GLY A 643 -26.07 30.08 -8.11
C GLY A 643 -26.89 30.45 -6.89
N PHE A 644 -26.23 30.97 -5.85
CA PHE A 644 -26.82 31.31 -4.57
C PHE A 644 -26.36 32.72 -4.15
N PRO A 645 -27.09 33.78 -4.54
CA PRO A 645 -26.74 35.14 -4.15
C PRO A 645 -26.81 35.33 -2.64
N ARG A 646 -26.04 36.30 -2.13
CA ARG A 646 -26.05 36.69 -0.71
C ARG A 646 -27.48 37.07 -0.29
N PRO A 647 -28.05 36.44 0.75
CA PRO A 647 -29.38 36.80 1.23
C PRO A 647 -29.40 38.18 1.90
N ILE A 648 -30.58 38.79 1.97
CA ILE A 648 -30.83 40.03 2.69
C ILE A 648 -30.87 39.74 4.19
N VAL A 649 -29.80 40.07 4.90
CA VAL A 649 -29.71 39.91 6.36
C VAL A 649 -30.04 41.24 7.04
N LYS A 650 -31.16 41.29 7.76
CA LYS A 650 -31.61 42.49 8.49
C LYS A 650 -30.99 42.56 9.89
N ASN A 651 -30.90 43.77 10.43
CA ASN A 651 -30.47 44.02 11.80
C ASN A 651 -31.32 43.20 12.80
N GLY A 652 -30.66 42.64 13.81
CA GLY A 652 -31.30 41.85 14.86
C GLY A 652 -31.62 40.40 14.50
N TYR A 653 -31.30 39.93 13.29
CA TYR A 653 -31.51 38.55 12.85
C TYR A 653 -30.98 37.50 13.86
N SER A 654 -29.73 37.68 14.30
CA SER A 654 -29.04 36.73 15.18
C SER A 654 -29.41 36.85 16.66
N ASN A 655 -30.25 37.81 17.06
CA ASN A 655 -30.47 38.15 18.48
C ASN A 655 -30.86 36.95 19.35
N ALA A 656 -31.65 36.02 18.81
CA ALA A 656 -32.10 34.83 19.54
C ALA A 656 -30.96 33.84 19.86
N VAL A 657 -29.88 33.84 19.09
CA VAL A 657 -28.78 32.84 19.20
C VAL A 657 -27.47 33.43 19.70
N LEU A 658 -27.33 34.77 19.80
CA LEU A 658 -26.10 35.42 20.26
C LEU A 658 -25.60 34.87 21.61
N LYS A 659 -26.50 34.56 22.53
CA LYS A 659 -26.18 34.02 23.87
C LYS A 659 -26.26 32.49 23.96
N LEU A 660 -26.53 31.78 22.86
CA LEU A 660 -26.62 30.33 22.85
C LEU A 660 -25.29 29.68 23.27
N GLU A 661 -25.33 28.85 24.31
CA GLU A 661 -24.18 28.07 24.74
C GLU A 661 -24.06 26.80 23.91
N LEU A 662 -22.96 26.69 23.16
CA LEU A 662 -22.73 25.55 22.29
C LEU A 662 -22.07 24.39 23.04
N LEU A 663 -22.59 23.19 22.82
CA LEU A 663 -22.03 21.95 23.32
C LEU A 663 -20.82 21.52 22.46
N PRO A 664 -19.80 20.88 23.05
CA PRO A 664 -18.68 20.36 22.28
C PRO A 664 -19.07 19.24 21.33
N GLU A 665 -20.17 18.51 21.58
CA GLU A 665 -20.68 17.46 20.70
C GLU A 665 -21.14 17.98 19.32
N LEU A 666 -21.38 19.28 19.18
CA LEU A 666 -21.70 19.94 17.90
C LEU A 666 -20.64 19.70 16.82
N VAL A 667 -19.39 19.43 17.18
CA VAL A 667 -18.30 19.14 16.21
C VAL A 667 -18.55 17.90 15.35
N ASN A 668 -19.52 17.07 15.74
CA ASN A 668 -19.96 15.91 14.97
C ASN A 668 -20.99 16.25 13.88
N TYR A 669 -21.51 17.48 13.86
CA TYR A 669 -22.39 17.94 12.79
C TYR A 669 -21.55 18.28 11.54
N PRO A 670 -21.92 17.81 10.33
CA PRO A 670 -21.01 17.87 9.16
C PRO A 670 -20.53 19.26 8.75
N SER A 671 -21.32 20.31 8.97
CA SER A 671 -20.99 21.71 8.63
C SER A 671 -20.75 22.60 9.86
N TRP A 672 -20.33 22.01 10.98
CA TRP A 672 -20.26 22.74 12.25
C TRP A 672 -19.32 23.94 12.22
N THR A 673 -18.17 23.84 11.54
CA THR A 673 -17.14 24.89 11.51
C THR A 673 -17.68 26.18 10.89
N ASP A 674 -18.27 26.09 9.69
CA ASP A 674 -18.85 27.22 8.98
C ASP A 674 -19.98 27.86 9.79
N CYS A 675 -20.84 27.04 10.40
CA CYS A 675 -21.98 27.49 11.19
C CYS A 675 -21.53 28.22 12.48
N VAL A 676 -20.54 27.68 13.18
CA VAL A 676 -19.95 28.31 14.37
C VAL A 676 -19.22 29.59 13.98
N GLN A 677 -18.51 29.59 12.86
CA GLN A 677 -17.80 30.77 12.36
C GLN A 677 -18.77 31.95 12.12
N GLU A 678 -19.89 31.72 11.44
CA GLU A 678 -20.91 32.76 11.21
C GLU A 678 -21.58 33.23 12.51
N LEU A 679 -21.80 32.34 13.49
CA LEU A 679 -22.26 32.75 14.82
C LEU A 679 -21.24 33.66 15.51
N LEU A 680 -19.95 33.35 15.44
CA LEU A 680 -18.90 34.18 16.02
C LEU A 680 -18.79 35.52 15.29
N TYR A 681 -19.00 35.56 13.97
CA TYR A 681 -19.12 36.82 13.22
C TYR A 681 -20.31 37.65 13.70
N ALA A 682 -21.46 37.03 13.95
CA ALA A 682 -22.60 37.72 14.53
C ALA A 682 -22.32 38.26 15.94
N ARG A 683 -21.57 37.51 16.77
CA ARG A 683 -21.12 37.96 18.10
C ARG A 683 -20.13 39.11 18.02
N LEU A 684 -19.21 39.09 17.06
CA LEU A 684 -18.30 40.19 16.76
C LEU A 684 -19.08 41.46 16.35
N ALA A 685 -20.02 41.33 15.42
CA ALA A 685 -20.86 42.45 14.98
C ALA A 685 -21.75 43.01 16.11
N ALA A 686 -22.15 42.17 17.07
CA ALA A 686 -22.88 42.57 18.27
C ALA A 686 -21.97 43.17 19.38
N GLY A 687 -20.66 43.27 19.15
CA GLY A 687 -19.69 43.81 20.13
C GLY A 687 -19.38 42.87 21.30
N MET A 688 -19.78 41.59 21.22
CA MET A 688 -19.50 40.58 22.25
C MET A 688 -18.09 40.00 22.15
N ILE A 689 -17.44 40.16 20.99
CA ILE A 689 -16.05 39.79 20.73
C ILE A 689 -15.32 41.05 20.30
N LYS A 690 -14.07 41.21 20.73
CA LYS A 690 -13.19 42.31 20.31
C LYS A 690 -11.89 41.75 19.76
N ILE A 691 -11.57 42.12 18.53
CA ILE A 691 -10.31 41.73 17.89
C ILE A 691 -9.21 42.66 18.41
N GLN A 692 -8.21 42.11 19.07
CA GLN A 692 -7.08 42.87 19.63
C GLN A 692 -6.02 43.12 18.56
N GLY A 693 -5.82 42.17 17.65
CA GLY A 693 -4.87 42.33 16.56
C GLY A 693 -4.68 41.09 15.70
N ARG A 694 -3.79 41.21 14.72
CA ARG A 694 -3.53 40.16 13.72
C ARG A 694 -2.90 38.90 14.32
N GLY A 695 -2.13 39.04 15.39
CA GLY A 695 -1.50 37.92 16.10
C GLY A 695 -2.45 37.17 17.04
N SER A 696 -3.63 37.69 17.36
CA SER A 696 -4.53 37.10 18.37
C SER A 696 -5.94 36.81 17.85
N TYR A 697 -6.31 37.25 16.64
CA TYR A 697 -7.72 37.24 16.24
C TYR A 697 -8.41 35.86 16.29
N ILE A 698 -7.67 34.75 16.12
CA ILE A 698 -8.24 33.40 16.26
C ILE A 698 -8.63 33.12 17.71
N THR A 699 -7.76 33.44 18.67
CA THR A 699 -8.05 33.27 20.10
C THR A 699 -9.07 34.29 20.59
N ASP A 700 -9.07 35.51 20.05
CA ASP A 700 -10.11 36.52 20.29
C ASP A 700 -11.49 36.01 19.86
N MET A 701 -11.59 35.45 18.65
CA MET A 701 -12.83 34.84 18.16
C MET A 701 -13.24 33.63 18.99
N ALA A 702 -12.28 32.78 19.36
CA ALA A 702 -12.50 31.61 20.18
C ALA A 702 -12.99 31.96 21.61
N ALA A 703 -12.65 33.14 22.14
CA ALA A 703 -13.18 33.63 23.41
C ALA A 703 -14.72 33.78 23.42
N GLY A 704 -15.33 33.86 22.23
CA GLY A 704 -16.78 33.78 22.06
C GLY A 704 -17.40 32.39 22.36
N LEU A 705 -16.59 31.36 22.65
CA LEU A 705 -17.04 29.99 22.93
C LEU A 705 -16.80 29.64 24.41
N LYS A 706 -17.87 29.37 25.17
CA LYS A 706 -17.76 29.02 26.59
C LYS A 706 -17.08 27.68 26.83
N SER A 707 -17.49 26.63 26.11
CA SER A 707 -16.90 25.29 26.22
C SER A 707 -15.42 25.30 25.84
N GLU A 708 -14.55 24.92 26.76
CA GLU A 708 -13.10 24.82 26.52
C GLU A 708 -12.77 23.81 25.42
N LYS A 709 -13.43 22.64 25.44
CA LYS A 709 -13.24 21.60 24.42
C LYS A 709 -13.62 22.07 23.02
N LEU A 710 -14.75 22.77 22.88
CA LEU A 710 -15.17 23.33 21.59
C LEU A 710 -14.22 24.44 21.14
N ARG A 711 -13.78 25.28 22.08
CA ARG A 711 -12.85 26.39 21.85
C ARG A 711 -11.50 25.90 21.33
N GLU A 712 -10.93 24.90 21.99
CA GLU A 712 -9.70 24.24 21.56
C GLU A 712 -9.85 23.64 20.15
N THR A 713 -10.95 22.91 19.90
CA THR A 713 -11.22 22.30 18.59
C THR A 713 -11.32 23.35 17.48
N TYR A 714 -12.02 24.47 17.74
CA TYR A 714 -12.12 25.59 16.80
C TYR A 714 -10.75 26.23 16.53
N ILE A 715 -9.95 26.50 17.56
CA ILE A 715 -8.61 27.07 17.41
C ILE A 715 -7.72 26.19 16.52
N MET A 716 -7.70 24.89 16.81
CA MET A 716 -6.88 23.94 16.04
C MET A 716 -7.31 23.86 14.58
N ASP A 717 -8.62 23.85 14.29
CA ASP A 717 -9.11 23.87 12.92
C ASP A 717 -8.78 25.17 12.19
N GLN A 718 -8.99 26.33 12.83
CA GLN A 718 -8.69 27.63 12.22
C GLN A 718 -7.20 27.79 11.90
N LEU A 719 -6.30 27.44 12.84
CA LEU A 719 -4.85 27.50 12.59
C LEU A 719 -4.41 26.59 11.44
N ARG A 720 -4.94 25.37 11.41
CA ARG A 720 -4.69 24.43 10.30
C ARG A 720 -5.18 24.99 8.98
N MET A 721 -6.36 25.62 8.95
CA MET A 721 -6.93 26.24 7.75
C MET A 721 -6.15 27.47 7.28
N GLU A 722 -5.65 28.31 8.19
CA GLU A 722 -4.79 29.44 7.85
C GLU A 722 -3.51 28.99 7.14
N ILE A 723 -2.83 27.99 7.70
CA ILE A 723 -1.59 27.43 7.13
C ILE A 723 -1.85 26.82 5.76
N LEU A 724 -2.94 26.04 5.64
CA LEU A 724 -3.32 25.38 4.40
C LEU A 724 -3.71 26.39 3.30
N ARG A 725 -4.41 27.47 3.67
CA ARG A 725 -4.87 28.51 2.73
C ARG A 725 -3.82 29.58 2.44
N GLY A 726 -2.69 29.57 3.14
CA GLY A 726 -1.61 30.53 2.93
C GLY A 726 -1.77 31.86 3.67
N HIS A 727 -2.71 31.97 4.62
CA HIS A 727 -2.88 33.15 5.47
C HIS A 727 -1.78 33.22 6.54
N LEU A 728 -0.55 33.51 6.12
CA LEU A 728 0.65 33.30 6.94
C LEU A 728 1.12 34.56 7.68
N LEU A 729 0.65 35.76 7.33
CA LEU A 729 1.10 36.98 8.00
C LEU A 729 0.69 36.99 9.48
N GLY A 730 1.67 36.93 10.38
CA GLY A 730 1.47 36.86 11.84
C GLY A 730 1.02 35.48 12.36
N ILE A 731 1.22 34.40 11.58
CA ILE A 731 0.80 33.05 11.98
C ILE A 731 1.56 32.53 13.21
N GLU A 732 2.83 32.89 13.37
CA GLU A 732 3.63 32.49 14.53
C GLU A 732 3.05 33.07 15.82
N ASP A 733 2.68 34.35 15.82
CA ASP A 733 1.99 34.99 16.95
C ASP A 733 0.65 34.30 17.25
N ARG A 734 -0.11 33.92 16.21
CA ARG A 734 -1.39 33.21 16.40
C ARG A 734 -1.21 31.84 17.03
N ILE A 735 -0.18 31.11 16.61
CA ILE A 735 0.19 29.81 17.20
C ILE A 735 0.60 30.00 18.66
N GLU A 736 1.40 31.03 18.95
CA GLU A 736 1.85 31.32 20.32
C GLU A 736 0.68 31.67 21.25
N ASN A 737 -0.19 32.58 20.82
CA ASN A 737 -1.39 32.96 21.58
C ASN A 737 -2.31 31.77 21.86
N ALA A 738 -2.37 30.79 20.94
CA ALA A 738 -3.17 29.59 21.10
C ALA A 738 -2.64 28.61 22.16
N ARG A 739 -1.33 28.62 22.47
CA ARG A 739 -0.70 27.60 23.35
C ARG A 739 -1.37 27.48 24.71
N SER A 740 -1.75 28.61 25.30
CA SER A 740 -2.40 28.62 26.62
C SER A 740 -3.82 28.03 26.61
N MET A 741 -4.46 27.92 25.44
CA MET A 741 -5.85 27.51 25.24
C MET A 741 -5.98 26.10 24.66
N VAL A 742 -4.85 25.43 24.37
CA VAL A 742 -4.81 24.06 23.84
C VAL A 742 -4.25 23.13 24.91
N LYS A 743 -5.07 22.19 25.39
CA LYS A 743 -4.75 21.32 26.53
C LYS A 743 -4.59 19.86 26.17
N SER A 744 -5.29 19.36 25.14
CA SER A 744 -5.17 17.95 24.75
C SER A 744 -3.74 17.61 24.33
N PRO A 745 -3.11 16.53 24.85
CA PRO A 745 -1.75 16.14 24.48
C PRO A 745 -1.54 16.01 22.96
N ASP A 746 -2.51 15.45 22.25
CA ASP A 746 -2.46 15.29 20.79
C ASP A 746 -2.46 16.65 20.07
N ASN A 747 -3.30 17.58 20.55
CA ASN A 747 -3.37 18.91 19.97
C ASN A 747 -2.14 19.74 20.31
N VAL A 748 -1.55 19.58 21.50
CA VAL A 748 -0.26 20.19 21.86
C VAL A 748 0.86 19.69 20.94
N ALA A 749 0.89 18.39 20.64
CA ALA A 749 1.85 17.80 19.71
C ALA A 749 1.62 18.25 18.25
N LEU A 750 0.37 18.44 17.82
CA LEU A 750 0.03 19.01 16.52
C LEU A 750 0.43 20.50 16.44
N LEU A 751 0.05 21.30 17.43
CA LEU A 751 0.36 22.73 17.51
C LEU A 751 1.86 22.99 17.49
N SER A 752 2.65 22.17 18.19
CA SER A 752 4.12 22.28 18.21
C SER A 752 4.78 22.06 16.85
N ARG A 753 4.12 21.36 15.91
CA ARG A 753 4.60 21.13 14.54
C ARG A 753 4.13 22.18 13.54
N MET A 754 3.15 23.00 13.91
CA MET A 754 2.56 24.01 13.00
C MET A 754 3.56 25.09 12.54
N PRO A 755 4.54 25.57 13.35
CA PRO A 755 5.52 26.54 12.87
C PRO A 755 6.34 26.03 11.68
N GLU A 756 6.79 24.78 11.72
CA GLU A 756 7.53 24.17 10.60
C GLU A 756 6.64 24.05 9.35
N GLN A 757 5.38 23.65 9.53
CA GLN A 757 4.41 23.59 8.43
C GLN A 757 4.13 24.96 7.82
N ALA A 758 4.00 26.00 8.65
CA ALA A 758 3.83 27.38 8.23
C ALA A 758 5.05 27.87 7.45
N GLN A 759 6.27 27.57 7.92
CA GLN A 759 7.51 27.91 7.23
C GLN A 759 7.62 27.21 5.87
N LYS A 760 7.22 25.94 5.78
CA LYS A 760 7.17 25.20 4.52
C LYS A 760 6.16 25.81 3.55
N SER A 761 4.97 26.17 4.02
CA SER A 761 3.95 26.88 3.23
C SER A 761 4.46 28.24 2.74
N LEU A 762 5.23 28.96 3.57
CA LEU A 762 5.81 30.26 3.22
C LEU A 762 6.79 30.18 2.04
N GLN A 763 7.55 29.08 1.91
CA GLN A 763 8.48 28.89 0.78
C GLN A 763 7.78 28.88 -0.57
N GLU A 764 6.50 28.53 -0.57
CA GLU A 764 5.70 28.49 -1.78
C GLU A 764 5.34 29.90 -2.30
N PHE A 765 5.41 30.91 -1.43
CA PHE A 765 5.12 32.32 -1.73
C PHE A 765 6.38 33.20 -1.78
N LYS A 766 7.57 32.60 -1.90
CA LYS A 766 8.88 33.29 -1.84
C LYS A 766 9.03 34.48 -2.79
N THR A 767 8.26 34.54 -3.87
CA THR A 767 8.31 35.61 -4.88
C THR A 767 7.47 36.84 -4.52
N VAL A 768 6.67 36.78 -3.46
CA VAL A 768 5.71 37.83 -3.08
C VAL A 768 5.68 38.08 -1.58
N LEU A 769 6.74 37.72 -0.86
CA LEU A 769 6.82 37.94 0.58
C LEU A 769 6.70 39.44 0.94
N PRO A 770 6.36 39.79 2.19
CA PRO A 770 6.25 41.18 2.61
C PRO A 770 7.49 42.01 2.23
N GLY A 771 7.26 43.23 1.73
CA GLY A 771 8.29 44.12 1.19
C GLY A 771 8.53 43.98 -0.32
N THR A 772 8.00 42.95 -0.98
CA THR A 772 8.06 42.81 -2.46
C THR A 772 7.36 44.00 -3.13
N ASP A 773 8.05 44.69 -4.03
CA ASP A 773 7.50 45.83 -4.76
C ASP A 773 6.68 45.37 -5.98
N LEU A 774 5.38 45.72 -6.01
CA LEU A 774 4.49 45.43 -7.13
C LEU A 774 4.15 46.68 -7.96
N SER A 775 4.71 47.85 -7.64
CA SER A 775 4.34 49.13 -8.25
C SER A 775 4.55 49.19 -9.77
N GLY A 776 5.45 48.37 -10.32
CA GLY A 776 5.72 48.30 -11.77
C GLY A 776 4.66 47.59 -12.61
N PHE A 777 3.71 46.87 -12.00
CA PHE A 777 2.64 46.20 -12.75
C PHE A 777 1.56 47.18 -13.17
N SER A 778 1.03 47.00 -14.38
CA SER A 778 0.00 47.86 -14.96
C SER A 778 -0.96 47.06 -15.82
N PHE A 779 -2.22 47.50 -15.81
CA PHE A 779 -3.34 46.82 -16.44
C PHE A 779 -4.24 47.82 -17.15
N GLU A 780 -5.09 47.36 -18.04
CA GLU A 780 -6.11 48.22 -18.64
C GLU A 780 -7.32 48.33 -17.69
N ASN A 781 -7.91 49.52 -17.63
CA ASN A 781 -9.19 49.73 -16.96
C ASN A 781 -10.39 49.55 -17.92
N GLU A 782 -11.60 49.79 -17.42
CA GLU A 782 -12.86 49.66 -18.16
C GLU A 782 -12.96 50.58 -19.39
N LYS A 783 -12.18 51.67 -19.41
CA LYS A 783 -12.08 52.63 -20.52
C LYS A 783 -10.91 52.35 -21.47
N GLY A 784 -10.15 51.28 -21.25
CA GLY A 784 -8.94 50.95 -22.00
C GLY A 784 -7.72 51.80 -21.66
N LYS A 785 -7.78 52.62 -20.60
CA LYS A 785 -6.62 53.37 -20.10
C LYS A 785 -5.72 52.41 -19.32
N ARG A 786 -4.41 52.48 -19.57
CA ARG A 786 -3.41 51.78 -18.76
C ARG A 786 -3.27 52.46 -17.39
N VAL A 787 -3.41 51.67 -16.32
CA VAL A 787 -3.30 52.09 -14.92
C VAL A 787 -2.24 51.23 -14.25
N ALA A 788 -1.24 51.85 -13.64
CA ALA A 788 -0.17 51.18 -12.91
C ALA A 788 -0.48 51.11 -11.42
N LEU A 789 0.02 50.09 -10.71
CA LEU A 789 -0.11 50.02 -9.25
C LEU A 789 0.62 51.20 -8.58
N SER A 790 1.67 51.74 -9.21
CA SER A 790 2.33 52.99 -8.79
C SER A 790 1.43 54.22 -8.79
N ASP A 791 0.32 54.22 -9.54
CA ASP A 791 -0.62 55.35 -9.61
C ASP A 791 -1.36 55.57 -8.29
N PHE A 792 -1.34 54.57 -7.39
CA PHE A 792 -1.99 54.61 -6.07
C PHE A 792 -1.02 54.96 -4.92
N LYS A 793 0.22 55.38 -5.23
CA LYS A 793 1.19 55.81 -4.22
C LYS A 793 0.60 56.84 -3.25
N GLY A 794 0.93 56.70 -1.98
CA GLY A 794 0.37 57.50 -0.87
C GLY A 794 -0.88 56.90 -0.22
N LYS A 795 -1.46 55.83 -0.79
CA LYS A 795 -2.58 55.08 -0.21
C LYS A 795 -2.21 53.61 -0.08
N TYR A 796 -2.75 52.93 0.93
CA TYR A 796 -2.76 51.47 0.96
C TYR A 796 -3.60 50.94 -0.22
N VAL A 797 -3.24 49.78 -0.76
CA VAL A 797 -3.96 49.18 -1.90
C VAL A 797 -4.45 47.80 -1.51
N PHE A 798 -5.76 47.60 -1.44
CA PHE A 798 -6.36 46.28 -1.28
C PHE A 798 -6.71 45.73 -2.66
N ILE A 799 -6.08 44.62 -3.03
CA ILE A 799 -6.20 44.00 -4.34
C ILE A 799 -7.08 42.76 -4.25
N ASP A 800 -8.11 42.67 -5.10
CA ASP A 800 -8.91 41.48 -5.34
C ASP A 800 -8.58 40.92 -6.73
N ILE A 801 -8.12 39.68 -6.79
CA ILE A 801 -7.87 38.95 -8.04
C ILE A 801 -9.00 37.95 -8.25
N TRP A 802 -9.74 38.13 -9.34
CA TRP A 802 -11.01 37.46 -9.55
C TRP A 802 -11.26 37.14 -11.04
N SER A 803 -12.38 36.49 -11.34
CA SER A 803 -12.89 36.34 -12.71
C SER A 803 -14.40 36.19 -12.70
N THR A 804 -15.05 36.62 -13.78
CA THR A 804 -16.48 36.40 -14.01
C THR A 804 -16.88 34.93 -13.96
N GLY A 805 -15.95 34.00 -14.27
CA GLY A 805 -16.12 32.55 -14.21
C GLY A 805 -16.16 31.96 -12.79
N CYS A 806 -15.62 32.66 -11.80
CA CYS A 806 -15.32 32.13 -10.47
C CYS A 806 -16.49 32.31 -9.47
N ASN A 807 -17.10 31.20 -9.05
CA ASN A 807 -18.24 31.20 -8.12
C ASN A 807 -17.96 31.88 -6.76
N PRO A 808 -16.87 31.55 -6.04
CA PRO A 808 -16.57 32.21 -4.77
C PRO A 808 -16.23 33.69 -4.95
N CYS A 809 -15.57 34.06 -6.06
CA CYS A 809 -15.25 35.46 -6.36
C CYS A 809 -16.52 36.31 -6.47
N VAL A 810 -17.53 35.84 -7.21
CA VAL A 810 -18.83 36.51 -7.32
C VAL A 810 -19.51 36.63 -5.95
N GLY A 811 -19.33 35.63 -5.07
CA GLY A 811 -19.83 35.65 -3.69
C GLY A 811 -19.22 36.76 -2.82
N GLU A 812 -17.99 37.20 -3.12
CA GLU A 812 -17.28 38.26 -2.38
C GLU A 812 -17.68 39.68 -2.81
N VAL A 813 -18.25 39.87 -4.01
CA VAL A 813 -18.59 41.19 -4.56
C VAL A 813 -19.45 42.05 -3.60
N PRO A 814 -20.54 41.54 -2.99
CA PRO A 814 -21.31 42.35 -2.03
C PRO A 814 -20.50 42.78 -0.81
N TYR A 815 -19.57 41.95 -0.35
CA TYR A 815 -18.74 42.24 0.83
C TYR A 815 -17.62 43.24 0.51
N ILE A 816 -17.09 43.23 -0.71
CA ILE A 816 -16.16 44.27 -1.19
C ILE A 816 -16.85 45.63 -1.15
N LYS A 817 -18.09 45.73 -1.65
CA LYS A 817 -18.87 46.97 -1.61
C LYS A 817 -19.13 47.47 -0.19
N ASP A 818 -19.47 46.56 0.73
CA ASP A 818 -19.65 46.89 2.15
C ASP A 818 -18.35 47.49 2.73
N MET A 819 -17.19 46.94 2.36
CA MET A 819 -15.88 47.41 2.81
C MET A 819 -15.48 48.74 2.16
N GLU A 820 -15.74 48.93 0.86
CA GLU A 820 -15.56 50.22 0.17
C GLU A 820 -16.36 51.33 0.88
N HIS A 821 -17.61 51.05 1.22
CA HIS A 821 -18.47 51.98 1.95
C HIS A 821 -17.95 52.23 3.38
N ARG A 822 -17.59 51.16 4.12
CA ARG A 822 -17.08 51.25 5.51
C ARG A 822 -15.79 52.08 5.61
N PHE A 823 -14.90 51.97 4.63
CA PHE A 823 -13.60 52.65 4.61
C PHE A 823 -13.57 53.88 3.68
N ALA A 824 -14.72 54.39 3.27
CA ALA A 824 -14.81 55.61 2.47
C ALA A 824 -14.08 56.79 3.17
N GLY A 825 -13.25 57.51 2.41
CA GLY A 825 -12.45 58.63 2.92
C GLY A 825 -11.19 58.26 3.72
N LYS A 826 -10.90 56.96 3.94
CA LYS A 826 -9.63 56.50 4.53
C LYS A 826 -8.55 56.38 3.44
N PRO A 827 -7.24 56.38 3.80
CA PRO A 827 -6.15 56.32 2.81
C PRO A 827 -5.92 54.90 2.27
N ILE A 828 -6.98 54.27 1.77
CA ILE A 828 -6.99 52.92 1.18
C ILE A 828 -7.75 52.95 -0.15
N THR A 829 -7.24 52.24 -1.15
CA THR A 829 -7.84 52.09 -2.48
C THR A 829 -8.16 50.63 -2.73
N TRP A 830 -9.36 50.36 -3.25
CA TRP A 830 -9.82 49.04 -3.64
C TRP A 830 -9.59 48.84 -5.14
N VAL A 831 -8.80 47.82 -5.49
CA VAL A 831 -8.40 47.51 -6.87
C VAL A 831 -8.78 46.06 -7.19
N SER A 832 -9.72 45.87 -8.09
CA SER A 832 -10.12 44.54 -8.57
C SER A 832 -9.44 44.26 -9.91
N ILE A 833 -8.61 43.22 -9.97
CA ILE A 833 -7.90 42.77 -11.17
C ILE A 833 -8.56 41.48 -11.66
N SER A 834 -9.28 41.57 -12.77
CA SER A 834 -9.90 40.41 -13.43
C SER A 834 -8.87 39.59 -14.20
N MET A 835 -8.98 38.27 -14.10
CA MET A 835 -8.23 37.26 -14.85
C MET A 835 -8.97 36.78 -16.10
N ASP A 836 -10.10 37.41 -16.45
CA ASP A 836 -10.88 37.08 -17.64
C ASP A 836 -10.08 37.39 -18.91
N LEU A 837 -10.14 36.49 -19.89
CA LEU A 837 -9.53 36.71 -21.20
C LEU A 837 -10.48 37.48 -22.15
N ASN A 838 -11.79 37.40 -21.90
CA ASN A 838 -12.80 38.08 -22.69
C ASN A 838 -13.17 39.42 -22.05
N LYS A 839 -12.64 40.51 -22.62
CA LYS A 839 -12.92 41.87 -22.16
C LYS A 839 -14.40 42.23 -22.18
N LYS A 840 -15.18 41.72 -23.14
CA LYS A 840 -16.61 42.02 -23.25
C LYS A 840 -17.39 41.40 -22.09
N GLU A 841 -17.15 40.12 -21.79
CA GLU A 841 -17.80 39.43 -20.67
C GLU A 841 -17.50 40.11 -19.32
N TRP A 842 -16.25 40.53 -19.13
CA TRP A 842 -15.85 41.32 -17.96
C TRP A 842 -16.63 42.65 -17.88
N LEU A 843 -16.67 43.45 -18.94
CA LEU A 843 -17.40 44.73 -18.97
C LEU A 843 -18.91 44.56 -18.74
N ASP A 844 -19.52 43.54 -19.35
CA ASP A 844 -20.93 43.21 -19.16
C ASP A 844 -21.20 42.87 -17.69
N PHE A 845 -20.32 42.07 -17.06
CA PHE A 845 -20.43 41.71 -15.64
C PHE A 845 -20.26 42.93 -14.73
N LEU A 846 -19.29 43.82 -14.99
CA LEU A 846 -19.11 45.04 -14.21
C LEU A 846 -20.39 45.89 -14.19
N LYS A 847 -21.03 46.02 -15.35
CA LYS A 847 -22.31 46.74 -15.50
C LYS A 847 -23.44 46.02 -14.77
N GLU A 848 -23.57 44.70 -14.95
CA GLU A 848 -24.62 43.89 -14.32
C GLU A 848 -24.53 43.95 -12.79
N LYS A 849 -23.33 43.78 -12.23
CA LYS A 849 -23.13 43.78 -10.78
C LYS A 849 -22.95 45.17 -10.19
N GLY A 850 -22.87 46.22 -11.00
CA GLY A 850 -22.61 47.60 -10.55
C GLY A 850 -21.37 47.67 -9.66
N MET A 851 -20.24 47.16 -10.16
CA MET A 851 -18.97 47.19 -9.43
C MET A 851 -18.41 48.62 -9.39
N ASN A 852 -18.01 49.06 -8.20
CA ASN A 852 -17.38 50.36 -7.96
C ASN A 852 -15.85 50.18 -7.79
N GLY A 853 -15.14 51.25 -7.43
CA GLY A 853 -13.70 51.19 -7.21
C GLY A 853 -12.88 51.18 -8.50
N ILE A 854 -11.63 50.71 -8.41
CA ILE A 854 -10.73 50.62 -9.57
C ILE A 854 -10.86 49.22 -10.17
N GLN A 855 -11.36 49.14 -11.41
CA GLN A 855 -11.55 47.89 -12.13
C GLN A 855 -10.50 47.74 -13.22
N LEU A 856 -9.71 46.68 -13.15
CA LEU A 856 -8.60 46.37 -14.04
C LEU A 856 -8.75 44.98 -14.65
N ILE A 857 -8.18 44.76 -15.84
CA ILE A 857 -8.13 43.45 -16.49
C ILE A 857 -6.70 43.02 -16.81
N CYS A 858 -6.34 41.82 -16.35
CA CYS A 858 -5.15 41.08 -16.74
C CYS A 858 -5.52 40.17 -17.93
N ASN A 859 -5.67 40.78 -19.12
CA ASN A 859 -6.21 40.12 -20.31
C ASN A 859 -5.34 38.99 -20.90
N LYS A 860 -4.12 38.79 -20.38
CA LYS A 860 -3.26 37.63 -20.68
C LYS A 860 -3.49 36.46 -19.69
N GLY A 861 -4.32 36.66 -18.67
CA GLY A 861 -4.59 35.68 -17.63
C GLY A 861 -3.31 35.13 -17.00
N TYR A 862 -3.24 33.81 -16.80
CA TYR A 862 -2.06 33.13 -16.25
C TYR A 862 -0.78 33.24 -17.12
N LYS A 863 -0.86 33.75 -18.35
CA LYS A 863 0.32 34.01 -19.19
C LYS A 863 0.99 35.35 -18.89
N ASP A 864 0.34 36.23 -18.14
CA ASP A 864 0.97 37.47 -17.68
C ASP A 864 2.06 37.17 -16.63
N PRO A 865 3.16 37.95 -16.56
CA PRO A 865 4.15 37.79 -15.48
C PRO A 865 3.57 38.02 -14.08
N PHE A 866 2.48 38.80 -13.93
CA PHE A 866 1.92 39.15 -12.63
C PHE A 866 1.45 37.94 -11.79
N PRO A 867 0.60 37.00 -12.29
CA PRO A 867 0.24 35.78 -11.58
C PRO A 867 1.44 34.97 -11.07
N LYS A 868 2.51 34.88 -11.88
CA LYS A 868 3.73 34.19 -11.47
C LYS A 868 4.47 34.94 -10.37
N GLN A 869 4.56 36.27 -10.47
CA GLN A 869 5.17 37.12 -9.45
C GLN A 869 4.50 36.91 -8.09
N ILE A 870 3.17 36.91 -8.06
CA ILE A 870 2.40 36.81 -6.81
C ILE A 870 2.18 35.35 -6.34
N ALA A 871 2.81 34.38 -7.00
CA ALA A 871 2.61 32.95 -6.75
C ALA A 871 1.11 32.54 -6.75
N LEU A 872 0.34 33.03 -7.72
CA LEU A 872 -1.10 32.80 -7.82
C LEU A 872 -1.41 31.31 -8.07
N ARG A 873 -2.09 30.68 -7.12
CA ARG A 873 -2.52 29.26 -7.21
C ARG A 873 -3.99 29.07 -7.54
N GLY A 874 -4.80 30.08 -7.25
CA GLY A 874 -6.24 30.05 -7.44
C GLY A 874 -6.85 31.40 -7.13
N ILE A 875 -8.11 31.57 -7.49
CA ILE A 875 -8.93 32.75 -7.22
C ILE A 875 -10.19 32.33 -6.45
N PRO A 876 -10.78 33.20 -5.60
CA PRO A 876 -10.38 34.58 -5.33
C PRO A 876 -9.08 34.66 -4.53
N ARG A 877 -8.27 35.68 -4.82
CA ARG A 877 -7.01 35.97 -4.12
C ARG A 877 -6.98 37.43 -3.71
N PHE A 878 -6.62 37.70 -2.45
CA PHE A 878 -6.58 39.04 -1.89
C PHE A 878 -5.17 39.42 -1.44
N LEU A 879 -4.75 40.65 -1.72
CA LEU A 879 -3.46 41.20 -1.28
C LEU A 879 -3.66 42.58 -0.66
N LEU A 880 -2.75 42.96 0.23
CA LEU A 880 -2.67 44.31 0.78
C LEU A 880 -1.28 44.88 0.53
N LEU A 881 -1.23 46.07 -0.07
CA LEU A 881 0.00 46.84 -0.30
C LEU A 881 0.07 48.06 0.61
N ASP A 882 1.29 48.47 0.95
CA ASP A 882 1.60 49.72 1.63
C ASP A 882 1.46 50.94 0.71
N LYS A 883 1.78 52.13 1.24
CA LYS A 883 1.64 53.41 0.51
C LYS A 883 2.70 53.58 -0.58
N GLU A 884 3.75 52.78 -0.56
CA GLU A 884 4.84 52.77 -1.52
C GLU A 884 4.58 51.78 -2.67
N GLY A 885 3.61 50.88 -2.50
CA GLY A 885 3.25 49.84 -3.47
C GLY A 885 3.92 48.49 -3.20
N LYS A 886 4.45 48.28 -1.99
CA LYS A 886 5.06 47.01 -1.56
C LYS A 886 4.06 46.16 -0.79
N VAL A 887 4.23 44.84 -0.87
CA VAL A 887 3.34 43.88 -0.23
C VAL A 887 3.45 43.97 1.30
N ILE A 888 2.31 44.12 1.97
CA ILE A 888 2.15 43.90 3.41
C ILE A 888 1.69 42.46 3.64
N ASP A 889 0.63 42.07 2.94
CA ASP A 889 -0.05 40.79 3.08
C ASP A 889 -0.28 40.19 1.70
N PHE A 890 0.40 39.09 1.41
CA PHE A 890 0.33 38.47 0.09
C PHE A 890 -0.87 37.54 -0.08
N GLU A 891 -1.53 37.13 1.00
CA GLU A 891 -2.72 36.27 1.00
C GLU A 891 -3.62 36.73 2.16
N SER A 892 -4.30 37.84 1.93
CA SER A 892 -5.14 38.46 2.95
C SER A 892 -6.46 37.71 3.15
N LEU A 893 -7.10 37.99 4.29
CA LEU A 893 -8.44 37.49 4.58
C LEU A 893 -9.43 37.99 3.52
N ARG A 894 -10.48 37.19 3.29
CA ARG A 894 -11.55 37.55 2.36
C ARG A 894 -12.39 38.72 2.89
N PRO A 895 -12.95 39.58 2.02
CA PRO A 895 -13.91 40.62 2.39
C PRO A 895 -15.11 40.11 3.19
N SER A 896 -15.59 38.89 2.92
CA SER A 896 -16.67 38.23 3.65
C SER A 896 -16.32 37.78 5.07
N ASN A 897 -15.05 37.89 5.47
CA ASN A 897 -14.58 37.68 6.84
C ASN A 897 -14.50 39.05 7.57
N PRO A 898 -15.42 39.35 8.51
CA PRO A 898 -15.47 40.64 9.18
C PRO A 898 -14.23 40.96 10.03
N VAL A 899 -13.41 39.96 10.39
CA VAL A 899 -12.12 40.19 11.06
C VAL A 899 -11.20 41.06 10.20
N LEU A 900 -11.27 40.94 8.86
CA LEU A 900 -10.52 41.81 7.95
C LEU A 900 -10.81 43.29 8.22
N GLY A 901 -12.07 43.64 8.38
CA GLY A 901 -12.49 45.01 8.68
C GLY A 901 -11.91 45.52 10.00
N GLU A 902 -11.92 44.70 11.05
CA GLU A 902 -11.30 45.08 12.33
C GLU A 902 -9.78 45.26 12.20
N LEU A 903 -9.09 44.38 11.48
CA LEU A 903 -7.65 44.47 11.26
C LEU A 903 -7.27 45.69 10.43
N LEU A 904 -8.02 46.00 9.37
CA LEU A 904 -7.81 47.21 8.56
C LEU A 904 -8.08 48.47 9.39
N GLN A 905 -9.12 48.49 10.22
CA GLN A 905 -9.41 49.61 11.11
C GLN A 905 -8.26 49.85 12.10
N LEU A 906 -7.74 48.79 12.73
CA LEU A 906 -6.58 48.87 13.63
C LEU A 906 -5.34 49.39 12.90
N MET A 907 -5.08 48.90 11.69
CA MET A 907 -3.94 49.35 10.88
C MET A 907 -4.06 50.84 10.51
N LEU A 908 -5.21 51.27 10.01
CA LEU A 908 -5.44 52.64 9.55
C LEU A 908 -5.53 53.67 10.68
N ASN A 909 -5.75 53.21 11.92
CA ASN A 909 -5.77 54.06 13.10
C ASN A 909 -4.39 54.23 13.77
N LYS A 910 -3.37 53.43 13.40
CA LYS A 910 -1.99 53.65 13.85
C LYS A 910 -1.47 54.93 13.19
N LYS A 911 -1.18 55.94 14.02
CA LYS A 911 -0.64 57.24 13.59
C LYS A 911 0.76 57.11 13.02
#